data_AF-A0AAF5D2Z1-F1
#
_entry.id   AF-A0AAF5D2Z1-F1
#
_cell.length_a   1.000
_cell.length_b   1.000
_cell.length_c   1.000
_cell.angle_alpha   90.00
_cell.angle_beta   90.00
_cell.angle_gamma   90.00
#
_symmetry.space_group_name_H-M   'P 1'
#
loop_
_entity.id
_entity.type
_entity.pdbx_description
1 polymer ?
#
loop_
_entity_poly.entity_id
_entity_poly.type
_entity_poly.pdbx_seq_one_letter_code
_entity_poly.pdbx_strand_id
1 'polypeptide(L)'
;MNNFNILIPIVTAFIAILLTSGVWIGAYFIFKPSNCEEKNQLTGTKTTTTVAPLVNKNSSVTNKNNVNCFAACEFTLVESIPYNLTYNSNETTYTRTYNVWQRLLSLAENNINIASSYWSLLPNDTEVKVSYHPSMQEGIDIFNGLIGVAKKGIKINIAENFVKGGNADTIYLMSNGYANVRSLNFKNWFSGGILHTKAWIVDGKHFYVGSANQDWRSLTQVKELGVAAFNCPCLAADIEKIFDVYWQMGIPNEKIPDVWDDKFVYNSNPQNPTQVRLNNENSLIYFSSSPAAFCPPGRKPDGENVVDIINDAKKYVYIAVMDYIPATLYLDNNYYWPNIDDALRRAAFDRHVHVKLLMSKWAHTDRSYYQYLRSLADINGKLPCVYINYNNGTRKCAPNSWGSIEVKLFEVPVYDYGWIPYSRVNHNKYMVTESTVFIGTSNWSADYFVNTGGIGFTAKSEDSSINNNLNYNVTNNIFFRDWNSLYARSIYDYDLNGNLYNKTAEMKNCSHLSLITILNQPHLAKKILNYIGNFEDINNLAHSSFEIYDTLKGKSFSLCLNIPDPNIHNNDWNGSSVSRYDETPPQIIPWIQKSLGFQVASSTITELEIPYIECMQHIAPIIATYEIKFPNLQKFSWHYSYFTLGHNESGIVLQNNLKMIEHVLKGIKDASKLKYFCFHFFQPYKNDKPGINDQFLEDVIVLFTKYLTKNLSKIEFGKFYTFTAYMKKDVSFENFDTLNYLYLSCFEENIKVSKNLKVLVVKCSNYEAENEFEEGDDIDVNEIEYSCKCREVGKNFSYSINHNVGISLSRLTIYFNNPIFYNFYCNNLPEKEEMYIPNFDYSIGSQKRQLYNGLHNAM
;
A
#
# COMPACT_ATOMS: atom_id res chain seq x y z
N MET A 1 -60.36 0.00 10.79
CA MET A 1 -59.19 -0.25 11.66
C MET A 1 -57.93 -0.18 10.82
N ASN A 2 -57.05 0.75 11.21
CA ASN A 2 -55.61 0.89 10.96
C ASN A 2 -55.05 0.83 9.53
N ASN A 3 -54.94 2.00 8.90
CA ASN A 3 -53.90 2.33 7.89
C ASN A 3 -53.14 3.64 8.22
N PHE A 4 -53.11 4.05 9.49
CA PHE A 4 -52.51 5.33 9.93
C PHE A 4 -51.03 5.24 10.35
N ASN A 5 -50.32 4.13 10.11
CA ASN A 5 -48.97 3.88 10.66
C ASN A 5 -47.79 3.96 9.67
N ILE A 6 -48.00 4.35 8.41
CA ILE A 6 -46.90 4.48 7.42
C ILE A 6 -46.60 5.94 7.06
N LEU A 7 -47.51 6.88 7.35
CA LEU A 7 -47.30 8.29 7.01
C LEU A 7 -46.34 9.02 7.97
N ILE A 8 -46.29 8.60 9.24
CA ILE A 8 -45.51 9.29 10.29
C ILE A 8 -43.99 9.19 10.04
N PRO A 9 -43.39 8.04 9.72
CA PRO A 9 -41.95 7.98 9.46
C PRO A 9 -41.53 8.76 8.20
N ILE A 10 -42.37 8.77 7.16
CA ILE A 10 -42.09 9.46 5.89
C ILE A 10 -42.14 10.97 6.06
N VAL A 11 -43.14 11.49 6.78
CA VAL A 11 -43.22 12.93 7.11
C VAL A 11 -42.08 13.33 8.04
N THR A 12 -41.70 12.49 9.00
CA THR A 12 -40.56 12.76 9.89
C THR A 12 -39.24 12.80 9.12
N ALA A 13 -39.02 11.88 8.16
CA ALA A 13 -37.84 11.89 7.29
C ALA A 13 -37.81 13.11 6.36
N PHE A 14 -38.96 13.52 5.81
CA PHE A 14 -39.05 14.73 4.98
C PHE A 14 -38.78 16.01 5.79
N ILE A 15 -39.29 16.11 7.02
CA ILE A 15 -39.02 17.24 7.92
C ILE A 15 -37.55 17.26 8.34
N ALA A 16 -36.93 16.10 8.62
CA ALA A 16 -35.50 16.02 8.93
C ALA A 16 -34.62 16.41 7.72
N ILE A 17 -35.00 16.01 6.50
CA ILE A 17 -34.32 16.43 5.26
C ILE A 17 -34.48 17.94 5.06
N LEU A 18 -35.67 18.52 5.26
CA LEU A 18 -35.91 19.96 5.12
C LEU A 18 -35.20 20.79 6.19
N LEU A 19 -35.12 20.31 7.43
CA LEU A 19 -34.40 20.99 8.51
C LEU A 19 -32.89 20.90 8.34
N THR A 20 -32.35 19.75 7.91
CA THR A 20 -30.90 19.61 7.67
C THR A 20 -30.45 20.35 6.41
N SER A 21 -31.24 20.32 5.33
CA SER A 21 -30.96 21.13 4.14
C SER A 21 -31.17 22.63 4.39
N GLY A 22 -32.14 23.02 5.23
CA GLY A 22 -32.32 24.41 5.67
C GLY A 22 -31.14 24.96 6.48
N VAL A 23 -30.53 24.14 7.34
CA VAL A 23 -29.33 24.53 8.11
C VAL A 23 -28.09 24.67 7.21
N TRP A 24 -27.93 23.80 6.20
CA TRP A 24 -26.82 23.91 5.24
C TRP A 24 -27.02 25.02 4.20
N ILE A 25 -28.25 25.29 3.78
CA ILE A 25 -28.59 26.44 2.94
C ILE A 25 -28.40 27.75 3.73
N GLY A 26 -28.79 27.79 5.01
CA GLY A 26 -28.52 28.91 5.91
C GLY A 26 -27.02 29.17 6.12
N ALA A 27 -26.22 28.13 6.33
CA ALA A 27 -24.77 28.24 6.43
C ALA A 27 -24.13 28.70 5.10
N TYR A 28 -24.64 28.23 3.96
CA TYR A 28 -24.18 28.68 2.64
C TYR A 28 -24.47 30.17 2.38
N PHE A 29 -25.57 30.71 2.91
CA PHE A 29 -25.90 32.14 2.80
C PHE A 29 -25.21 33.02 3.86
N ILE A 30 -24.84 32.47 5.02
CA ILE A 30 -24.06 33.19 6.04
C ILE A 30 -22.58 33.29 5.66
N PHE A 31 -22.04 32.31 4.92
CA PHE A 31 -20.62 32.23 4.56
C PHE A 31 -20.33 32.43 3.07
N LYS A 32 -21.25 33.01 2.30
CA LYS A 32 -21.00 33.32 0.89
C LYS A 32 -19.99 34.46 0.77
N PRO A 33 -18.86 34.30 0.04
CA PRO A 33 -18.02 35.42 -0.35
C PRO A 33 -18.80 36.27 -1.35
N SER A 34 -19.05 37.52 -1.00
CA SER A 34 -19.73 38.49 -1.86
C SER A 34 -18.84 38.85 -3.06
N ASN A 35 -19.17 38.33 -4.24
CA ASN A 35 -18.80 38.96 -5.50
C ASN A 35 -19.71 40.18 -5.72
N CYS A 36 -19.09 41.34 -5.85
CA CYS A 36 -19.70 42.62 -6.15
C CYS A 36 -19.85 42.83 -7.66
N GLU A 37 -21.04 43.27 -8.08
CA GLU A 37 -21.37 44.14 -9.22
C GLU A 37 -22.92 44.26 -9.23
N GLU A 38 -23.63 45.38 -9.39
CA GLU A 38 -23.39 46.83 -9.32
C GLU A 38 -24.80 47.51 -9.38
N LYS A 39 -24.95 48.74 -8.85
CA LYS A 39 -26.05 49.75 -9.04
C LYS A 39 -27.32 49.60 -8.16
N ASN A 40 -27.88 50.64 -7.51
CA ASN A 40 -27.78 52.10 -7.70
C ASN A 40 -28.41 52.91 -6.53
N GLN A 41 -27.91 54.15 -6.34
CA GLN A 41 -28.58 55.38 -5.81
C GLN A 41 -28.70 55.71 -4.29
N LEU A 42 -27.86 56.71 -3.91
CA LEU A 42 -28.16 58.01 -3.26
C LEU A 42 -28.61 58.13 -1.77
N THR A 43 -27.92 59.06 -1.09
CA THR A 43 -28.11 59.69 0.24
C THR A 43 -27.35 59.01 1.40
N GLY A 44 -26.52 59.66 2.22
CA GLY A 44 -26.05 61.04 2.28
C GLY A 44 -25.74 61.43 3.72
N THR A 45 -24.60 61.03 4.31
CA THR A 45 -24.04 61.70 5.51
C THR A 45 -22.56 61.32 5.75
N LYS A 46 -21.78 62.31 6.14
CA LYS A 46 -20.31 62.37 6.20
C LYS A 46 -19.71 61.63 7.41
N THR A 47 -18.73 60.77 7.17
CA THR A 47 -17.62 60.52 8.11
C THR A 47 -16.33 60.33 7.32
N THR A 48 -15.33 61.10 7.72
CA THR A 48 -14.00 61.28 7.14
C THR A 48 -13.13 60.01 7.24
N THR A 49 -12.70 59.48 6.10
CA THR A 49 -11.49 58.66 5.98
C THR A 49 -10.66 59.16 4.80
N THR A 50 -9.40 59.42 5.13
CA THR A 50 -8.29 59.89 4.31
C THR A 50 -8.11 59.09 3.01
N VAL A 51 -7.97 59.84 1.92
CA VAL A 51 -7.61 59.38 0.57
C VAL A 51 -6.18 58.82 0.59
N ALA A 52 -6.00 57.54 0.26
CA ALA A 52 -4.73 57.02 -0.21
C ALA A 52 -4.60 57.34 -1.71
N PRO A 53 -3.47 57.89 -2.21
CA PRO A 53 -3.35 58.30 -3.60
C PRO A 53 -3.21 57.08 -4.53
N LEU A 54 -3.83 57.20 -5.71
CA LEU A 54 -3.59 56.35 -6.88
C LEU A 54 -2.09 56.27 -7.19
N VAL A 55 -1.48 55.11 -6.94
CA VAL A 55 -0.13 54.81 -7.42
C VAL A 55 -0.22 54.44 -8.89
N ASN A 56 0.44 55.26 -9.70
CA ASN A 56 0.69 55.08 -11.12
C ASN A 56 1.11 53.64 -11.45
N LYS A 57 0.33 52.96 -12.30
CA LYS A 57 0.80 51.85 -13.15
C LYS A 57 1.78 52.41 -14.18
N ASN A 58 3.00 52.71 -13.75
CA ASN A 58 4.16 52.98 -14.60
C ASN A 58 5.42 52.74 -13.76
N SER A 59 5.71 51.47 -13.53
CA SER A 59 7.05 51.01 -13.13
C SER A 59 7.23 49.63 -13.73
N SER A 60 7.52 49.59 -15.03
CA SER A 60 8.24 48.46 -15.60
C SER A 60 9.61 48.41 -14.93
N VAL A 61 9.69 47.71 -13.79
CA VAL A 61 10.98 47.43 -13.13
C VAL A 61 11.67 46.41 -14.02
N THR A 62 12.39 46.91 -15.03
CA THR A 62 13.39 46.16 -15.78
C THR A 62 14.55 45.89 -14.82
N ASN A 63 14.39 44.84 -14.00
CA ASN A 63 15.44 44.44 -13.08
C ASN A 63 16.62 43.91 -13.91
N LYS A 64 17.73 44.63 -13.88
CA LYS A 64 18.96 44.44 -14.68
C LYS A 64 19.73 43.14 -14.39
N ASN A 65 19.12 42.16 -13.72
CA ASN A 65 19.75 40.88 -13.41
C ASN A 65 19.60 39.86 -14.56
N ASN A 66 19.76 40.31 -15.81
CA ASN A 66 19.85 39.44 -16.98
C ASN A 66 21.21 38.73 -17.00
N VAL A 67 21.45 37.87 -16.00
CA VAL A 67 22.47 36.83 -16.14
C VAL A 67 21.93 35.86 -17.20
N ASN A 68 22.70 35.63 -18.25
CA ASN A 68 22.30 34.71 -19.31
C ASN A 68 22.31 33.26 -18.75
N CYS A 69 21.13 32.72 -18.43
CA CYS A 69 20.97 31.43 -17.75
C CYS A 69 21.00 30.20 -18.69
N PHE A 70 21.29 30.39 -19.98
CA PHE A 70 21.33 29.28 -20.94
C PHE A 70 22.58 28.38 -20.79
N ALA A 71 23.58 28.79 -19.99
CA ALA A 71 24.76 27.98 -19.73
C ALA A 71 24.40 26.75 -18.89
N ALA A 72 25.02 25.60 -19.21
CA ALA A 72 24.84 24.38 -18.44
C ALA A 72 25.51 24.50 -17.07
N CYS A 73 24.73 24.24 -16.02
CA CYS A 73 25.23 24.06 -14.66
C CYS A 73 25.61 22.61 -14.47
N GLU A 74 26.74 22.36 -13.81
CA GLU A 74 26.98 21.05 -13.21
C GLU A 74 26.13 20.96 -11.94
N PHE A 75 25.28 19.94 -11.84
CA PHE A 75 24.31 19.77 -10.75
C PHE A 75 24.43 18.39 -10.14
N THR A 76 24.25 18.28 -8.83
CA THR A 76 24.25 16.99 -8.15
C THR A 76 23.31 16.98 -6.95
N LEU A 77 22.62 15.86 -6.76
CA LEU A 77 21.99 15.52 -5.49
C LEU A 77 23.10 15.19 -4.49
N VAL A 78 22.91 15.57 -3.25
CA VAL A 78 23.92 15.43 -2.18
C VAL A 78 23.30 14.65 -1.04
N GLU A 79 23.97 13.60 -0.59
CA GLU A 79 23.45 12.73 0.45
C GLU A 79 24.52 12.34 1.47
N SER A 80 24.30 12.67 2.75
CA SER A 80 25.07 12.04 3.84
C SER A 80 24.35 10.77 4.23
N ILE A 81 25.01 9.62 4.14
CA ILE A 81 24.50 8.35 4.67
C ILE A 81 25.26 8.01 5.96
N PRO A 82 24.57 7.78 7.09
CA PRO A 82 25.20 7.42 8.35
C PRO A 82 26.02 6.15 8.23
N TYR A 83 27.14 6.08 8.95
CA TYR A 83 27.90 4.83 9.05
C TYR A 83 27.00 3.67 9.52
N ASN A 84 27.21 2.48 8.96
CA ASN A 84 26.40 1.28 9.16
C ASN A 84 24.91 1.39 8.76
N LEU A 85 24.48 2.47 8.10
CA LEU A 85 23.24 2.44 7.33
C LEU A 85 23.58 1.98 5.90
N THR A 86 23.28 0.72 5.61
CA THR A 86 23.69 0.09 4.35
C THR A 86 22.49 -0.24 3.48
N TYR A 87 22.67 -0.01 2.17
CA TYR A 87 21.76 -0.41 1.11
C TYR A 87 22.37 -1.56 0.30
N ASN A 88 21.57 -2.23 -0.52
CA ASN A 88 22.05 -3.25 -1.44
C ASN A 88 22.98 -2.63 -2.49
N SER A 89 23.90 -3.42 -3.06
CA SER A 89 24.91 -2.93 -4.00
C SER A 89 24.33 -2.38 -5.31
N ASN A 90 23.09 -2.73 -5.66
CA ASN A 90 22.37 -2.21 -6.82
C ASN A 90 21.61 -0.90 -6.53
N GLU A 91 21.54 -0.47 -5.28
CA GLU A 91 20.85 0.76 -4.88
C GLU A 91 21.79 1.96 -4.97
N THR A 92 21.32 3.02 -5.60
CA THR A 92 22.10 4.24 -5.84
C THR A 92 22.29 5.05 -4.55
N THR A 93 23.50 5.58 -4.35
CA THR A 93 23.80 6.63 -3.36
C THR A 93 24.48 7.81 -4.06
N TYR A 94 24.28 9.01 -3.54
CA TYR A 94 24.78 10.24 -4.15
C TYR A 94 26.04 10.76 -3.46
N THR A 95 26.64 11.82 -4.01
CA THR A 95 27.87 12.40 -3.43
C THR A 95 27.63 12.90 -2.01
N ARG A 96 28.62 12.73 -1.14
CA ARG A 96 28.49 13.08 0.28
C ARG A 96 28.59 14.59 0.49
N THR A 97 27.86 15.10 1.48
CA THR A 97 27.94 16.51 1.91
C THR A 97 29.38 16.93 2.18
N TYR A 98 30.16 16.07 2.85
CA TYR A 98 31.59 16.29 3.09
C TYR A 98 32.37 16.57 1.80
N ASN A 99 32.22 15.72 0.78
CA ASN A 99 32.92 15.88 -0.51
C ASN A 99 32.51 17.17 -1.22
N VAL A 100 31.22 17.53 -1.14
CA VAL A 100 30.71 18.77 -1.74
C VAL A 100 31.28 20.00 -1.06
N TRP A 101 31.32 20.03 0.27
CA TRP A 101 31.89 21.16 1.00
C TRP A 101 33.39 21.29 0.78
N GLN A 102 34.14 20.18 0.76
CA GLN A 102 35.55 20.21 0.36
C GLN A 102 35.74 20.76 -1.05
N ARG A 103 34.88 20.38 -1.99
CA ARG A 103 34.93 20.91 -3.36
C ARG A 103 34.63 22.41 -3.40
N LEU A 104 33.60 22.88 -2.69
CA LEU A 104 33.28 24.30 -2.58
C LEU A 104 34.46 25.11 -2.03
N LEU A 105 35.10 24.62 -0.96
CA LEU A 105 36.31 25.21 -0.40
C LEU A 105 37.47 25.24 -1.40
N SER A 106 37.64 24.17 -2.19
CA SER A 106 38.72 24.08 -3.19
C SER A 106 38.54 25.02 -4.38
N LEU A 107 37.29 25.36 -4.72
CA LEU A 107 36.93 26.21 -5.86
C LEU A 107 36.87 27.70 -5.50
N ALA A 108 36.89 28.04 -4.21
CA ALA A 108 36.76 29.42 -3.77
C ALA A 108 37.99 30.26 -4.17
N GLU A 109 37.73 31.42 -4.77
CA GLU A 109 38.72 32.39 -5.23
C GLU A 109 38.61 33.74 -4.50
N ASN A 110 37.39 34.22 -4.21
CA ASN A 110 37.16 35.55 -3.66
C ASN A 110 36.36 35.54 -2.37
N ASN A 111 35.23 34.81 -2.34
CA ASN A 111 34.34 34.79 -1.19
C ASN A 111 33.53 33.51 -1.01
N ILE A 112 33.18 33.26 0.25
CA ILE A 112 32.26 32.21 0.69
C ILE A 112 31.24 32.84 1.63
N ASN A 113 29.95 32.71 1.30
CA ASN A 113 28.84 33.10 2.15
C ASN A 113 28.14 31.85 2.69
N ILE A 114 27.94 31.78 4.00
CA ILE A 114 27.34 30.63 4.68
C ILE A 114 26.14 31.11 5.50
N ALA A 115 24.95 30.62 5.17
CA ALA A 115 23.78 30.71 6.04
C ALA A 115 23.66 29.41 6.84
N SER A 116 23.55 29.51 8.16
CA SER A 116 23.68 28.36 9.06
C SER A 116 22.75 28.44 10.26
N SER A 117 22.36 27.27 10.79
CA SER A 117 21.54 27.19 12.01
C SER A 117 22.40 27.13 13.26
N TYR A 118 23.27 26.13 13.39
CA TYR A 118 24.24 26.02 14.47
C TYR A 118 25.55 25.40 13.97
N TRP A 119 26.60 25.49 14.79
CA TRP A 119 27.92 24.96 14.50
C TRP A 119 28.42 24.00 15.59
N SER A 120 28.96 22.87 15.17
CA SER A 120 29.69 21.87 15.98
C SER A 120 30.54 21.00 15.04
N LEU A 121 31.35 21.63 14.18
CA LEU A 121 32.30 20.93 13.32
C LEU A 121 33.43 20.33 14.16
N LEU A 122 33.85 21.03 15.21
CA LEU A 122 34.84 20.54 16.15
C LEU A 122 34.19 19.68 17.25
N PRO A 123 34.76 18.50 17.59
CA PRO A 123 34.17 17.60 18.58
C PRO A 123 34.04 18.18 19.98
N ASN A 124 34.95 19.08 20.35
CA ASN A 124 34.97 19.69 21.69
C ASN A 124 33.76 20.59 21.95
N ASP A 125 33.03 20.98 20.90
CA ASP A 125 31.85 21.82 20.97
C ASP A 125 30.56 21.00 21.12
N THR A 126 30.67 19.67 21.22
CA THR A 126 29.52 18.81 21.50
C THR A 126 29.17 18.83 23.00
N GLU A 127 27.87 18.81 23.32
CA GLU A 127 27.34 18.92 24.70
C GLU A 127 27.95 17.89 25.68
N VAL A 128 28.39 16.75 25.17
CA VAL A 128 29.04 15.69 25.93
C VAL A 128 30.49 15.64 25.48
N LYS A 129 31.44 15.84 26.41
CA LYS A 129 32.86 15.58 26.11
C LYS A 129 33.04 14.12 25.73
N VAL A 130 33.14 13.87 24.44
CA VAL A 130 33.39 12.55 23.87
C VAL A 130 34.85 12.40 23.48
N SER A 131 35.40 11.21 23.72
CA SER A 131 36.71 10.84 23.18
C SER A 131 36.68 10.94 21.65
N TYR A 132 37.80 11.33 21.06
CA TYR A 132 37.92 11.38 19.60
C TYR A 132 37.53 10.04 18.98
N HIS A 133 36.74 10.10 17.91
CA HIS A 133 36.36 8.95 17.10
C HIS A 133 36.58 9.31 15.62
N PRO A 134 37.04 8.37 14.75
CA PRO A 134 37.34 8.67 13.34
C PRO A 134 36.20 9.34 12.55
N SER A 135 34.94 9.08 12.90
CA SER A 135 33.78 9.73 12.27
C SER A 135 33.70 11.24 12.49
N MET A 136 34.49 11.78 13.42
CA MET A 136 34.59 13.21 13.69
C MET A 136 35.55 13.94 12.74
N GLN A 137 36.45 13.20 12.07
CA GLN A 137 37.54 13.78 11.27
C GLN A 137 37.01 14.68 10.16
N GLU A 138 35.92 14.29 9.51
CA GLU A 138 35.33 15.05 8.40
C GLU A 138 34.90 16.46 8.84
N GLY A 139 34.43 16.65 10.08
CA GLY A 139 34.11 17.99 10.61
C GLY A 139 35.37 18.84 10.83
N ILE A 140 36.40 18.23 11.42
CA ILE A 140 37.71 18.88 11.64
C ILE A 140 38.33 19.31 10.30
N ASP A 141 38.23 18.47 9.28
CA ASP A 141 38.76 18.74 7.94
C ASP A 141 38.07 19.94 7.28
N ILE A 142 36.74 20.04 7.39
CA ILE A 142 35.99 21.21 6.89
C ILE A 142 36.36 22.47 7.66
N PHE A 143 36.45 22.40 8.99
CA PHE A 143 36.84 23.55 9.82
C PHE A 143 38.24 24.06 9.46
N ASN A 144 39.21 23.15 9.30
CA ASN A 144 40.55 23.49 8.85
C ASN A 144 40.58 24.02 7.41
N GLY A 145 39.71 23.50 6.54
CA GLY A 145 39.51 24.01 5.19
C GLY A 145 39.07 25.46 5.15
N LEU A 146 38.11 25.86 6.01
CA LEU A 146 37.66 27.24 6.17
C LEU A 146 38.83 28.16 6.61
N ILE A 147 39.61 27.73 7.60
CA ILE A 147 40.82 28.47 8.00
C ILE A 147 41.82 28.58 6.84
N GLY A 148 42.01 27.48 6.08
CA GLY A 148 42.93 27.41 4.96
C GLY A 148 42.58 28.39 3.84
N VAL A 149 41.31 28.50 3.45
CA VAL A 149 40.86 29.46 2.43
C VAL A 149 40.93 30.90 2.95
N ALA A 150 40.58 31.15 4.22
CA ALA A 150 40.69 32.47 4.83
C ALA A 150 42.14 32.97 4.85
N LYS A 151 43.10 32.10 5.18
CA LYS A 151 44.54 32.43 5.14
C LYS A 151 45.06 32.77 3.73
N LYS A 152 44.37 32.34 2.67
CA LYS A 152 44.66 32.71 1.28
C LYS A 152 44.03 34.05 0.87
N GLY A 153 43.31 34.72 1.78
CA GLY A 153 42.65 36.00 1.52
C GLY A 153 41.22 35.88 1.01
N ILE A 154 40.64 34.68 0.98
CA ILE A 154 39.24 34.47 0.60
C ILE A 154 38.35 34.96 1.74
N LYS A 155 37.39 35.84 1.42
CA LYS A 155 36.49 36.43 2.42
C LYS A 155 35.38 35.45 2.80
N ILE A 156 35.25 35.14 4.08
CA ILE A 156 34.16 34.31 4.59
C ILE A 156 33.15 35.18 5.33
N ASN A 157 31.87 35.11 4.96
CA ASN A 157 30.76 35.76 5.67
C ASN A 157 29.77 34.69 6.16
N ILE A 158 29.42 34.73 7.44
CA ILE A 158 28.55 33.75 8.08
C ILE A 158 27.34 34.45 8.67
N ALA A 159 26.15 34.16 8.14
CA ALA A 159 24.89 34.46 8.78
C ALA A 159 24.47 33.23 9.60
N GLU A 160 24.37 33.36 10.91
CA GLU A 160 24.04 32.25 11.82
C GLU A 160 22.83 32.59 12.70
N ASN A 161 22.20 31.58 13.28
CA ASN A 161 21.23 31.81 14.34
C ASN A 161 21.92 32.39 15.58
N PHE A 162 21.26 33.33 16.26
CA PHE A 162 21.72 33.78 17.57
C PHE A 162 21.56 32.70 18.63
N VAL A 163 22.64 32.44 19.37
CA VAL A 163 22.65 31.62 20.58
C VAL A 163 23.32 32.42 21.69
N LYS A 164 22.75 32.38 22.90
CA LYS A 164 23.35 33.07 24.06
C LYS A 164 24.73 32.47 24.35
N GLY A 165 25.77 33.31 24.32
CA GLY A 165 27.17 32.89 24.45
C GLY A 165 27.89 32.67 23.12
N GLY A 166 27.15 32.62 22.00
CA GLY A 166 27.66 32.38 20.65
C GLY A 166 28.10 30.93 20.39
N ASN A 167 28.39 30.61 19.12
CA ASN A 167 28.91 29.29 18.73
C ASN A 167 30.45 29.30 18.79
N ALA A 168 31.05 28.33 19.47
CA ALA A 168 32.51 28.32 19.72
C ALA A 168 33.32 28.28 18.41
N ASP A 169 32.96 27.43 17.45
CA ASP A 169 33.51 27.43 16.08
C ASP A 169 33.53 28.83 15.43
N THR A 170 32.40 29.54 15.38
CA THR A 170 32.32 30.83 14.67
C THR A 170 32.95 31.97 15.47
N ILE A 171 32.92 31.91 16.81
CA ILE A 171 33.71 32.79 17.67
C ILE A 171 35.20 32.63 17.37
N TYR A 172 35.70 31.40 17.22
CA TYR A 172 37.09 31.16 16.89
C TYR A 172 37.44 31.75 15.52
N LEU A 173 36.62 31.47 14.49
CA LEU A 173 36.83 31.99 13.15
C LEU A 173 36.84 33.53 13.13
N MET A 174 35.89 34.16 13.82
CA MET A 174 35.78 35.62 13.88
C MET A 174 36.93 36.27 14.67
N SER A 175 37.24 35.75 15.86
CA SER A 175 38.28 36.32 16.74
C SER A 175 39.70 36.23 16.15
N ASN A 176 39.94 35.26 15.26
CA ASN A 176 41.19 35.12 14.52
C ASN A 176 41.18 35.80 13.15
N GLY A 177 40.12 36.54 12.81
CA GLY A 177 40.01 37.26 11.53
C GLY A 177 39.80 36.36 10.31
N TYR A 178 39.36 35.11 10.50
CA TYR A 178 39.10 34.17 9.42
C TYR A 178 37.70 34.31 8.81
N ALA A 179 36.73 34.84 9.55
CA ALA A 179 35.38 35.07 9.04
C ALA A 179 34.72 36.32 9.63
N ASN A 180 33.80 36.91 8.89
CA ASN A 180 32.84 37.88 9.42
C ASN A 180 31.56 37.15 9.81
N VAL A 181 31.07 37.36 11.02
CA VAL A 181 29.88 36.65 11.53
C VAL A 181 28.80 37.65 11.89
N ARG A 182 27.55 37.37 11.49
CA ARG A 182 26.35 38.06 11.94
C ARG A 182 25.35 37.05 12.46
N SER A 183 24.95 37.20 13.72
CA SER A 183 24.00 36.31 14.37
C SER A 183 22.60 36.94 14.40
N LEU A 184 21.60 36.25 13.84
CA LEU A 184 20.23 36.72 13.75
C LEU A 184 19.43 36.26 14.97
N ASN A 185 18.92 37.19 15.75
CA ASN A 185 18.02 36.89 16.87
C ASN A 185 16.56 37.07 16.46
N PHE A 186 15.92 35.97 16.06
CA PHE A 186 14.53 35.98 15.58
C PHE A 186 13.52 36.49 16.61
N LYS A 187 13.83 36.40 17.91
CA LYS A 187 13.01 36.98 18.99
C LYS A 187 12.93 38.51 18.94
N ASN A 188 13.76 39.17 18.13
CA ASN A 188 13.68 40.62 17.91
C ASN A 188 12.47 41.01 17.04
N TRP A 189 11.93 40.09 16.25
CA TRP A 189 10.86 40.38 15.28
C TRP A 189 9.64 39.47 15.43
N PHE A 190 9.80 38.29 16.01
CA PHE A 190 8.74 37.29 16.16
C PHE A 190 8.69 36.77 17.61
N SER A 191 7.59 36.12 17.97
CA SER A 191 7.43 35.49 19.30
C SER A 191 8.34 34.26 19.53
N GLY A 192 8.99 33.76 18.48
CA GLY A 192 9.87 32.62 18.52
C GLY A 192 10.62 32.44 17.20
N GLY A 193 11.19 31.25 17.00
CA GLY A 193 11.90 30.88 15.78
C GLY A 193 13.40 31.15 15.81
N ILE A 194 14.08 30.70 14.75
CA ILE A 194 15.55 30.70 14.59
C ILE A 194 15.94 30.90 13.13
N LEU A 195 17.21 31.14 12.83
CA LEU A 195 17.73 30.86 11.48
C LEU A 195 17.93 29.34 11.35
N HIS A 196 17.25 28.72 10.39
CA HIS A 196 17.33 27.29 10.12
C HIS A 196 17.83 26.94 8.70
N THR A 197 18.11 27.94 7.87
CA THR A 197 18.79 27.80 6.59
C THR A 197 20.15 27.11 6.75
N LYS A 198 20.46 26.17 5.85
CA LYS A 198 21.82 25.64 5.65
C LYS A 198 22.19 25.76 4.18
N ALA A 199 22.97 26.79 3.87
CA ALA A 199 23.36 27.10 2.50
C ALA A 199 24.79 27.64 2.44
N TRP A 200 25.51 27.26 1.38
CA TRP A 200 26.82 27.80 1.03
C TRP A 200 26.73 28.44 -0.35
N ILE A 201 27.26 29.64 -0.53
CA ILE A 201 27.43 30.30 -1.82
C ILE A 201 28.92 30.65 -1.96
N VAL A 202 29.53 30.24 -3.06
CA VAL A 202 30.96 30.49 -3.35
C VAL A 202 31.07 31.28 -4.64
N ASP A 203 31.71 32.44 -4.55
CA ASP A 203 32.01 33.36 -5.65
C ASP A 203 30.82 33.76 -6.54
N GLY A 204 29.60 33.66 -6.01
CA GLY A 204 28.37 33.88 -6.79
C GLY A 204 28.21 32.92 -7.98
N LYS A 205 28.85 31.73 -7.92
CA LYS A 205 28.87 30.75 -9.02
C LYS A 205 28.58 29.32 -8.56
N HIS A 206 28.93 28.95 -7.35
CA HIS A 206 28.73 27.60 -6.82
C HIS A 206 27.87 27.66 -5.57
N PHE A 207 27.06 26.65 -5.33
CA PHE A 207 26.28 26.60 -4.09
C PHE A 207 26.00 25.19 -3.59
N TYR A 208 25.66 25.11 -2.31
CA TYR A 208 25.01 23.97 -1.67
C TYR A 208 23.79 24.47 -0.90
N VAL A 209 22.67 23.74 -0.97
CA VAL A 209 21.48 23.93 -0.14
C VAL A 209 20.97 22.54 0.28
N GLY A 210 20.71 22.33 1.57
CA GLY A 210 20.22 21.03 2.04
C GLY A 210 19.99 20.98 3.54
N SER A 211 19.75 19.79 4.08
CA SER A 211 19.39 19.61 5.48
C SER A 211 20.56 19.61 6.46
N ALA A 212 21.80 19.46 5.99
CA ALA A 212 22.99 19.31 6.83
C ALA A 212 23.36 20.58 7.60
N ASN A 213 23.40 20.50 8.93
CA ASN A 213 23.96 21.53 9.80
C ASN A 213 25.49 21.56 9.70
N GLN A 214 26.12 22.66 10.16
CA GLN A 214 27.58 22.79 10.24
C GLN A 214 28.11 21.94 11.40
N ASP A 215 27.95 20.63 11.29
CA ASP A 215 28.07 19.65 12.36
C ASP A 215 28.75 18.40 11.81
N TRP A 216 29.79 17.89 12.48
CA TRP A 216 30.47 16.67 12.04
C TRP A 216 29.52 15.47 11.97
N ARG A 217 28.47 15.44 12.82
CA ARG A 217 27.44 14.39 12.80
C ARG A 217 26.61 14.44 11.52
N SER A 218 26.34 15.62 10.96
CA SER A 218 25.66 15.77 9.66
C SER A 218 26.47 15.22 8.48
N LEU A 219 27.78 15.00 8.66
CA LEU A 219 28.65 14.45 7.61
C LEU A 219 28.73 12.91 7.67
N THR A 220 28.64 12.31 8.86
CA THR A 220 28.92 10.87 9.05
C THR A 220 27.88 10.07 9.82
N GLN A 221 26.96 10.70 10.57
CA GLN A 221 26.05 10.01 11.52
C GLN A 221 24.56 10.35 11.36
N VAL A 222 24.25 11.39 10.60
CA VAL A 222 22.89 11.82 10.30
C VAL A 222 22.65 11.62 8.81
N LYS A 223 21.45 11.14 8.47
CA LYS A 223 21.04 11.02 7.08
C LYS A 223 20.54 12.37 6.61
N GLU A 224 21.21 12.95 5.62
CA GLU A 224 20.95 14.29 5.12
C GLU A 224 20.73 14.26 3.61
N LEU A 225 19.95 15.20 3.09
CA LEU A 225 19.73 15.39 1.66
C LEU A 225 19.89 16.88 1.30
N GLY A 226 20.49 17.13 0.13
CA GLY A 226 20.62 18.46 -0.43
C GLY A 226 20.84 18.45 -1.93
N VAL A 227 21.13 19.63 -2.45
CA VAL A 227 21.54 19.88 -3.83
C VAL A 227 22.79 20.74 -3.84
N ALA A 228 23.65 20.52 -4.82
CA ALA A 228 24.75 21.42 -5.12
C ALA A 228 24.83 21.67 -6.61
N ALA A 229 25.23 22.89 -6.97
CA ALA A 229 25.54 23.21 -8.36
C ALA A 229 26.85 23.99 -8.46
N PHE A 230 27.56 23.76 -9.55
CA PHE A 230 28.85 24.38 -9.86
C PHE A 230 28.76 25.09 -11.21
N ASN A 231 29.43 26.24 -11.33
CA ASN A 231 29.36 27.11 -12.51
C ASN A 231 27.92 27.50 -12.87
N CYS A 232 27.12 27.81 -11.85
CA CYS A 232 25.70 28.10 -11.96
C CYS A 232 25.36 29.51 -11.42
N PRO A 233 25.88 30.58 -12.05
CA PRO A 233 25.79 31.94 -11.51
C PRO A 233 24.35 32.45 -11.36
N CYS A 234 23.41 32.04 -12.22
CA CYS A 234 22.01 32.45 -12.08
C CYS A 234 21.38 31.96 -10.78
N LEU A 235 21.52 30.66 -10.49
CA LEU A 235 20.95 30.10 -9.27
C LEU A 235 21.72 30.55 -8.03
N ALA A 236 23.04 30.70 -8.12
CA ALA A 236 23.83 31.26 -7.04
C ALA A 236 23.41 32.72 -6.72
N ALA A 237 23.14 33.56 -7.72
CA ALA A 237 22.66 34.92 -7.53
C ALA A 237 21.25 34.97 -6.88
N ASP A 238 20.39 33.99 -7.16
CA ASP A 238 19.08 33.86 -6.53
C ASP A 238 19.20 33.57 -5.01
N ILE A 239 20.04 32.59 -4.65
CA ILE A 239 20.32 32.24 -3.24
C ILE A 239 21.05 33.39 -2.53
N GLU A 240 21.96 34.08 -3.22
CA GLU A 240 22.67 35.24 -2.69
C GLU A 240 21.70 36.33 -2.20
N LYS A 241 20.55 36.52 -2.87
CA LYS A 241 19.52 37.47 -2.39
C LYS A 241 18.87 37.04 -1.08
N ILE A 242 18.72 35.74 -0.85
CA ILE A 242 18.24 35.22 0.43
C ILE A 242 19.32 35.44 1.51
N PHE A 243 20.60 35.23 1.18
CA PHE A 243 21.71 35.52 2.08
C PHE A 243 21.80 37.03 2.40
N ASP A 244 21.65 37.91 1.42
CA ASP A 244 21.67 39.38 1.59
C ASP A 244 20.64 39.84 2.62
N VAL A 245 19.43 39.26 2.58
CA VAL A 245 18.38 39.52 3.58
C VAL A 245 18.86 39.11 4.97
N TYR A 246 19.40 37.90 5.14
CA TYR A 246 19.91 37.47 6.44
C TYR A 246 21.07 38.33 6.91
N TRP A 247 21.96 38.70 5.99
CA TRP A 247 23.10 39.56 6.29
C TRP A 247 22.62 40.92 6.79
N GLN A 248 21.63 41.54 6.15
CA GLN A 248 21.00 42.78 6.61
C GLN A 248 20.36 42.62 7.98
N MET A 249 19.51 41.60 8.17
CA MET A 249 18.79 41.39 9.43
C MET A 249 19.71 40.97 10.59
N GLY A 250 20.93 40.52 10.30
CA GLY A 250 21.96 40.27 11.30
C GLY A 250 22.63 41.54 11.86
N ILE A 251 22.25 42.74 11.39
CA ILE A 251 22.69 44.01 11.98
C ILE A 251 21.99 44.20 13.35
N PRO A 252 22.72 44.62 14.40
CA PRO A 252 22.11 44.86 15.70
C PRO A 252 20.96 45.87 15.64
N ASN A 253 19.81 45.52 16.23
CA ASN A 253 18.58 46.32 16.29
C ASN A 253 17.94 46.66 14.93
N GLU A 254 18.27 45.90 13.88
CA GLU A 254 17.62 46.05 12.58
C GLU A 254 16.10 45.82 12.70
N LYS A 255 15.30 46.54 11.91
CA LYS A 255 13.85 46.35 11.82
C LYS A 255 13.49 45.77 10.46
N ILE A 256 12.47 44.94 10.42
CA ILE A 256 11.89 44.50 9.14
C ILE A 256 11.33 45.76 8.46
N PRO A 257 11.74 46.05 7.21
CA PRO A 257 11.22 47.20 6.50
C PRO A 257 9.76 46.96 6.08
N ASP A 258 8.97 48.03 5.97
CA ASP A 258 7.61 47.95 5.42
C ASP A 258 7.64 47.47 3.96
N VAL A 259 8.68 47.87 3.21
CA VAL A 259 8.96 47.45 1.83
C VAL A 259 10.46 47.17 1.70
N TRP A 260 10.79 45.96 1.22
CA TRP A 260 12.17 45.59 0.92
C TRP A 260 12.71 46.38 -0.28
N ASP A 261 13.96 46.85 -0.17
CA ASP A 261 14.69 47.51 -1.25
C ASP A 261 14.85 46.55 -2.46
N ASP A 262 14.75 47.10 -3.68
CA ASP A 262 14.92 46.39 -4.95
C ASP A 262 16.21 45.58 -5.02
N LYS A 263 17.27 45.98 -4.29
CA LYS A 263 18.53 45.23 -4.22
C LYS A 263 18.39 43.82 -3.64
N PHE A 264 17.33 43.54 -2.87
CA PHE A 264 17.03 42.21 -2.32
C PHE A 264 16.10 41.38 -3.22
N VAL A 265 15.50 42.00 -4.24
CA VAL A 265 14.53 41.33 -5.12
C VAL A 265 15.26 40.48 -6.16
N TYR A 266 14.78 39.25 -6.35
CA TYR A 266 15.16 38.37 -7.45
C TYR A 266 13.89 37.85 -8.13
N ASN A 267 13.79 38.00 -9.45
CA ASN A 267 12.55 37.71 -10.19
C ASN A 267 12.44 36.23 -10.60
N SER A 268 12.49 35.33 -9.62
CA SER A 268 12.37 33.87 -9.79
C SER A 268 11.35 33.33 -8.77
N ASN A 269 10.25 32.79 -9.27
CA ASN A 269 9.11 32.35 -8.46
C ASN A 269 8.29 31.28 -9.21
N PRO A 270 7.24 30.69 -8.61
CA PRO A 270 6.47 29.64 -9.29
C PRO A 270 5.86 30.04 -10.64
N GLN A 271 5.54 31.33 -10.85
CA GLN A 271 4.95 31.86 -12.09
C GLN A 271 6.01 32.25 -13.14
N ASN A 272 7.22 32.60 -12.69
CA ASN A 272 8.35 32.93 -13.54
C ASN A 272 9.61 32.21 -13.02
N PRO A 273 9.70 30.87 -13.14
CA PRO A 273 10.86 30.14 -12.68
C PRO A 273 12.07 30.37 -13.60
N THR A 274 13.27 30.34 -13.04
CA THR A 274 14.51 30.48 -13.82
C THR A 274 14.70 29.24 -14.69
N GLN A 275 14.72 29.44 -16.01
CA GLN A 275 15.14 28.42 -16.98
C GLN A 275 16.65 28.20 -16.90
N VAL A 276 17.08 26.98 -16.59
CA VAL A 276 18.49 26.59 -16.52
C VAL A 276 18.69 25.19 -17.09
N ARG A 277 19.92 24.85 -17.46
CA ARG A 277 20.29 23.50 -17.88
C ARG A 277 21.08 22.80 -16.77
N LEU A 278 20.44 21.88 -16.03
CA LEU A 278 21.10 21.07 -15.01
C LEU A 278 21.69 19.82 -15.68
N ASN A 279 23.02 19.68 -15.70
CA ASN A 279 23.72 18.60 -16.43
C ASN A 279 23.26 18.45 -17.90
N ASN A 280 23.05 19.58 -18.58
CA ASN A 280 22.53 19.69 -19.95
C ASN A 280 21.02 19.45 -20.14
N GLU A 281 20.26 19.16 -19.09
CA GLU A 281 18.80 19.01 -19.14
C GLU A 281 18.08 20.30 -18.75
N ASN A 282 17.10 20.70 -19.55
CA ASN A 282 16.29 21.88 -19.25
C ASN A 282 15.49 21.66 -17.96
N SER A 283 15.50 22.66 -17.07
CA SER A 283 14.79 22.63 -15.80
C SER A 283 14.30 24.03 -15.44
N LEU A 284 13.13 24.08 -14.80
CA LEU A 284 12.53 25.31 -14.28
C LEU A 284 12.77 25.37 -12.77
N ILE A 285 13.66 26.26 -12.34
CA ILE A 285 14.12 26.32 -10.95
C ILE A 285 13.73 27.65 -10.29
N TYR A 286 13.33 27.59 -9.03
CA TYR A 286 13.20 28.78 -8.18
C TYR A 286 13.43 28.41 -6.71
N PHE A 287 13.73 29.42 -5.90
CA PHE A 287 13.88 29.27 -4.47
C PHE A 287 12.74 29.95 -3.71
N SER A 288 12.21 29.26 -2.71
CA SER A 288 11.30 29.81 -1.70
C SER A 288 12.07 30.09 -0.40
N SER A 289 11.54 30.98 0.43
CA SER A 289 12.15 31.30 1.73
C SER A 289 11.11 31.52 2.83
N SER A 290 11.54 31.41 4.07
CA SER A 290 10.74 31.72 5.26
C SER A 290 11.54 32.59 6.23
N PRO A 291 10.88 33.28 7.18
CA PRO A 291 9.43 33.51 7.25
C PRO A 291 8.96 34.51 6.17
N ALA A 292 7.65 34.62 5.94
CA ALA A 292 7.09 35.51 4.91
C ALA A 292 7.55 36.98 5.06
N ALA A 293 7.76 37.45 6.28
CA ALA A 293 8.26 38.81 6.52
C ALA A 293 9.71 39.04 6.04
N PHE A 294 10.47 37.96 5.83
CA PHE A 294 11.82 37.98 5.24
C PHE A 294 11.81 37.66 3.74
N CYS A 295 10.64 37.65 3.10
CA CYS A 295 10.51 37.50 1.65
C CYS A 295 10.35 38.88 1.00
N PRO A 296 11.36 39.38 0.26
CA PRO A 296 11.18 40.54 -0.62
C PRO A 296 10.07 40.30 -1.66
N PRO A 297 9.50 41.36 -2.27
CA PRO A 297 8.51 41.24 -3.31
C PRO A 297 8.89 40.22 -4.39
N GLY A 298 7.97 39.31 -4.72
CA GLY A 298 8.17 38.25 -5.71
C GLY A 298 8.79 36.96 -5.17
N ARG A 299 9.44 36.95 -3.99
CA ARG A 299 9.90 35.71 -3.35
C ARG A 299 8.72 34.96 -2.75
N LYS A 300 8.56 33.68 -3.10
CA LYS A 300 7.48 32.84 -2.57
C LYS A 300 7.79 32.41 -1.12
N PRO A 301 6.86 32.60 -0.17
CA PRO A 301 6.97 32.04 1.18
C PRO A 301 6.98 30.49 1.15
N ASP A 302 7.89 29.88 1.90
CA ASP A 302 8.18 28.45 1.83
C ASP A 302 6.98 27.56 2.20
N GLY A 303 6.24 27.92 3.25
CA GLY A 303 5.04 27.18 3.66
C GLY A 303 3.91 27.23 2.63
N GLU A 304 3.75 28.36 1.93
CA GLU A 304 2.80 28.46 0.82
C GLU A 304 3.29 27.66 -0.39
N ASN A 305 4.59 27.67 -0.68
CA ASN A 305 5.17 26.90 -1.78
C ASN A 305 4.91 25.41 -1.61
N VAL A 306 5.12 24.86 -0.41
CA VAL A 306 4.80 23.46 -0.09
C VAL A 306 3.33 23.14 -0.36
N VAL A 307 2.42 24.01 0.10
CA VAL A 307 0.97 23.83 -0.12
C VAL A 307 0.61 23.90 -1.61
N ASP A 308 1.19 24.83 -2.36
CA ASP A 308 0.97 24.98 -3.80
C ASP A 308 1.42 23.73 -4.57
N ILE A 309 2.59 23.17 -4.24
CA ILE A 309 3.08 21.94 -4.89
C ILE A 309 2.14 20.75 -4.60
N ILE A 310 1.63 20.63 -3.37
CA ILE A 310 0.65 19.58 -3.01
C ILE A 310 -0.66 19.78 -3.79
N ASN A 311 -1.13 21.03 -3.93
CA ASN A 311 -2.35 21.37 -4.68
C ASN A 311 -2.21 21.12 -6.18
N ASP A 312 -1.02 21.36 -6.74
CA ASP A 312 -0.71 21.14 -8.14
C ASP A 312 -0.65 19.64 -8.52
N ALA A 313 -0.22 18.77 -7.59
CA ALA A 313 -0.05 17.34 -7.82
C ALA A 313 -1.31 16.63 -8.34
N LYS A 314 -1.12 15.72 -9.31
CA LYS A 314 -2.18 14.97 -10.00
C LYS A 314 -2.13 13.47 -9.76
N LYS A 315 -0.95 12.90 -9.49
CA LYS A 315 -0.79 11.44 -9.33
C LYS A 315 -0.31 11.08 -7.94
N TYR A 316 0.75 11.72 -7.48
CA TYR A 316 1.32 11.38 -6.18
C TYR A 316 2.01 12.56 -5.50
N VAL A 317 2.11 12.47 -4.17
CA VAL A 317 2.88 13.36 -3.31
C VAL A 317 3.67 12.50 -2.34
N TYR A 318 4.98 12.45 -2.50
CA TYR A 318 5.87 11.67 -1.64
C TYR A 318 6.76 12.61 -0.84
N ILE A 319 6.71 12.49 0.49
CA ILE A 319 7.35 13.43 1.42
C ILE A 319 8.23 12.63 2.36
N ALA A 320 9.48 13.06 2.54
CA ALA A 320 10.32 12.59 3.64
C ALA A 320 10.90 13.78 4.41
N VAL A 321 10.47 13.88 5.68
CA VAL A 321 10.85 14.93 6.62
C VAL A 321 11.18 14.31 7.97
N MET A 322 11.99 14.97 8.79
CA MET A 322 12.26 14.50 10.14
C MET A 322 10.97 14.46 10.97
N ASP A 323 10.30 15.63 11.06
CA ASP A 323 9.13 15.85 11.90
C ASP A 323 7.98 16.48 11.10
N TYR A 324 6.75 16.06 11.43
CA TYR A 324 5.50 16.62 10.90
C TYR A 324 4.45 16.75 12.01
N ILE A 325 3.84 17.93 12.13
CA ILE A 325 2.69 18.19 12.99
C ILE A 325 1.88 19.39 12.46
N PRO A 326 0.54 19.35 12.43
CA PRO A 326 -0.29 20.46 11.96
C PRO A 326 -0.54 21.51 13.05
N ALA A 327 0.51 21.95 13.73
CA ALA A 327 0.44 22.92 14.81
C ALA A 327 1.77 23.69 14.94
N THR A 328 1.76 24.75 15.75
CA THR A 328 3.02 25.28 16.31
C THR A 328 3.49 24.42 17.49
N LEU A 329 4.81 24.39 17.71
CA LEU A 329 5.48 23.61 18.75
C LEU A 329 6.19 24.49 19.78
N TYR A 330 6.77 25.62 19.36
CA TYR A 330 7.77 26.33 20.15
C TYR A 330 7.30 27.71 20.63
N LEU A 331 6.01 28.01 20.46
CA LEU A 331 5.40 29.24 20.97
C LEU A 331 4.91 29.06 22.39
N ASP A 332 4.89 30.16 23.16
CA ASP A 332 4.30 30.17 24.51
C ASP A 332 2.84 29.72 24.51
N ASN A 333 2.09 30.08 23.46
CA ASN A 333 0.71 29.64 23.22
C ASN A 333 0.63 28.96 21.86
N ASN A 334 0.76 27.64 21.85
CA ASN A 334 0.68 26.87 20.61
C ASN A 334 -0.75 26.82 20.05
N TYR A 335 -0.87 26.88 18.72
CA TYR A 335 -2.15 26.85 18.01
C TYR A 335 -2.15 25.83 16.87
N TYR A 336 -3.35 25.39 16.49
CA TYR A 336 -3.56 24.47 15.37
C TYR A 336 -3.34 25.19 14.03
N TRP A 337 -2.54 24.59 13.15
CA TRP A 337 -2.19 25.14 11.84
C TRP A 337 -2.40 24.06 10.75
N PRO A 338 -3.57 24.06 10.09
CA PRO A 338 -3.98 22.94 9.24
C PRO A 338 -3.34 22.92 7.85
N ASN A 339 -2.67 23.98 7.40
CA ASN A 339 -2.46 24.24 5.98
C ASN A 339 -1.91 23.04 5.17
N ILE A 340 -0.87 22.38 5.66
CA ILE A 340 -0.29 21.20 4.99
C ILE A 340 -1.21 19.97 5.16
N ASP A 341 -1.77 19.75 6.35
CA ASP A 341 -2.68 18.62 6.65
C ASP A 341 -3.90 18.63 5.74
N ASP A 342 -4.54 19.79 5.65
CA ASP A 342 -5.67 20.07 4.79
C ASP A 342 -5.33 19.85 3.31
N ALA A 343 -4.16 20.33 2.85
CA ALA A 343 -3.72 20.13 1.47
C ALA A 343 -3.51 18.64 1.14
N LEU A 344 -2.88 17.88 2.05
CA LEU A 344 -2.67 16.45 1.92
C LEU A 344 -3.99 15.67 1.89
N ARG A 345 -4.91 15.98 2.80
CA ARG A 345 -6.24 15.35 2.84
C ARG A 345 -7.03 15.66 1.57
N ARG A 346 -7.05 16.91 1.10
CA ARG A 346 -7.70 17.29 -0.16
C ARG A 346 -7.05 16.64 -1.38
N ALA A 347 -5.73 16.47 -1.39
CA ALA A 347 -5.05 15.75 -2.45
C ALA A 347 -5.58 14.32 -2.59
N ALA A 348 -5.62 13.57 -1.48
CA ALA A 348 -6.09 12.19 -1.49
C ALA A 348 -7.61 12.07 -1.70
N PHE A 349 -8.40 12.96 -1.09
CA PHE A 349 -9.86 12.89 -1.10
C PHE A 349 -10.47 13.47 -2.37
N ASP A 350 -10.11 14.70 -2.76
CA ASP A 350 -10.78 15.42 -3.85
C ASP A 350 -10.17 15.08 -5.22
N ARG A 351 -8.86 14.78 -5.24
CA ARG A 351 -8.08 14.60 -6.47
C ARG A 351 -7.55 13.18 -6.65
N HIS A 352 -7.87 12.28 -5.73
CA HIS A 352 -7.46 10.88 -5.77
C HIS A 352 -5.93 10.69 -5.89
N VAL A 353 -5.16 11.61 -5.29
CA VAL A 353 -3.69 11.58 -5.29
C VAL A 353 -3.18 10.56 -4.27
N HIS A 354 -2.11 9.85 -4.61
CA HIS A 354 -1.43 8.94 -3.69
C HIS A 354 -0.37 9.68 -2.87
N VAL A 355 -0.60 9.79 -1.56
CA VAL A 355 0.29 10.45 -0.61
C VAL A 355 1.10 9.39 0.14
N LYS A 356 2.42 9.57 0.21
CA LYS A 356 3.32 8.77 1.05
C LYS A 356 4.17 9.68 1.93
N LEU A 357 4.13 9.44 3.24
CA LEU A 357 4.86 10.19 4.26
C LEU A 357 5.89 9.27 4.92
N LEU A 358 7.18 9.56 4.73
CA LEU A 358 8.29 8.87 5.36
C LEU A 358 8.92 9.77 6.44
N MET A 359 8.46 9.63 7.68
CA MET A 359 8.93 10.46 8.81
C MET A 359 10.10 9.82 9.53
N SER A 360 10.90 10.57 10.29
CA SER A 360 11.99 9.98 11.06
C SER A 360 11.51 9.41 12.40
N LYS A 361 12.00 8.22 12.76
CA LYS A 361 11.95 7.71 14.13
C LYS A 361 13.36 7.66 14.70
N TRP A 362 13.55 8.27 15.87
CA TRP A 362 14.82 8.34 16.58
C TRP A 362 14.58 8.60 18.08
N ALA A 363 15.65 8.70 18.86
CA ALA A 363 15.56 8.83 20.33
C ALA A 363 14.83 10.09 20.81
N HIS A 364 14.70 11.11 19.96
CA HIS A 364 14.08 12.40 20.28
C HIS A 364 12.74 12.62 19.56
N THR A 365 12.15 11.59 18.93
CA THR A 365 10.82 11.71 18.31
C THR A 365 9.76 12.01 19.38
N ASP A 366 9.03 13.11 19.21
CA ASP A 366 7.94 13.48 20.12
C ASP A 366 6.76 12.49 20.01
N ARG A 367 6.16 12.15 21.15
CA ARG A 367 5.05 11.18 21.21
C ARG A 367 3.79 11.69 20.52
N SER A 368 3.56 13.00 20.48
CA SER A 368 2.38 13.60 19.85
C SER A 368 2.32 13.33 18.34
N TYR A 369 3.48 13.23 17.67
CA TYR A 369 3.55 13.01 16.21
C TYR A 369 2.80 11.74 15.78
N TYR A 370 2.86 10.68 16.59
CA TYR A 370 2.22 9.40 16.28
C TYR A 370 0.71 9.52 16.12
N GLN A 371 0.04 10.38 16.89
CA GLN A 371 -1.41 10.59 16.80
C GLN A 371 -1.79 11.34 15.52
N TYR A 372 -1.05 12.40 15.18
CA TYR A 372 -1.30 13.18 13.97
C TYR A 372 -1.04 12.36 12.70
N LEU A 373 0.06 11.61 12.68
CA LEU A 373 0.42 10.74 11.57
C LEU A 373 -0.60 9.60 11.37
N ARG A 374 -1.12 9.01 12.45
CA ARG A 374 -2.22 8.03 12.37
C ARG A 374 -3.50 8.66 11.86
N SER A 375 -3.87 9.83 12.36
CA SER A 375 -5.05 10.57 11.90
C SER A 375 -5.03 10.82 10.39
N LEU A 376 -3.86 11.12 9.81
CA LEU A 376 -3.70 11.21 8.36
C LEU A 376 -3.88 9.85 7.67
N ALA A 377 -3.26 8.79 8.20
CA ALA A 377 -3.32 7.46 7.60
C ALA A 377 -4.68 6.76 7.71
N ASP A 378 -5.46 7.06 8.76
CA ASP A 378 -6.72 6.38 9.09
C ASP A 378 -7.86 6.75 8.13
N ILE A 379 -7.76 7.87 7.41
CA ILE A 379 -8.83 8.29 6.47
C ILE A 379 -8.95 7.39 5.24
N ASN A 380 -7.93 6.58 4.94
CA ASN A 380 -7.89 5.71 3.76
C ASN A 380 -9.16 4.86 3.60
N GLY A 381 -9.76 4.39 4.70
CA GLY A 381 -10.97 3.58 4.68
C GLY A 381 -12.23 4.31 4.19
N LYS A 382 -12.16 5.63 3.95
CA LYS A 382 -13.27 6.50 3.56
C LYS A 382 -12.96 7.41 2.38
N LEU A 383 -11.82 7.23 1.69
CA LEU A 383 -11.50 8.01 0.51
C LEU A 383 -12.44 7.63 -0.66
N PRO A 384 -12.99 8.61 -1.40
CA PRO A 384 -13.89 8.35 -2.51
C PRO A 384 -13.11 7.78 -3.71
N CYS A 385 -13.82 7.00 -4.52
CA CYS A 385 -13.38 6.55 -5.83
C CYS A 385 -14.15 7.30 -6.93
N VAL A 386 -13.62 7.33 -8.14
CA VAL A 386 -14.39 7.73 -9.33
C VAL A 386 -15.36 6.61 -9.66
N TYR A 387 -16.66 6.90 -9.78
CA TYR A 387 -17.64 5.88 -10.14
C TYR A 387 -17.91 5.86 -11.65
N ILE A 388 -17.98 4.66 -12.21
CA ILE A 388 -18.40 4.40 -13.58
C ILE A 388 -19.84 3.85 -13.55
N ASN A 389 -20.71 4.43 -14.37
CA ASN A 389 -22.04 3.91 -14.63
C ASN A 389 -21.97 2.90 -15.77
N TYR A 390 -22.43 1.69 -15.53
CA TYR A 390 -22.54 0.64 -16.55
C TYR A 390 -23.92 0.69 -17.20
N ASN A 391 -24.03 0.23 -18.44
CA ASN A 391 -25.26 0.28 -19.24
C ASN A 391 -26.45 -0.45 -18.59
N ASN A 392 -26.20 -1.37 -17.66
CA ASN A 392 -27.23 -2.08 -16.88
C ASN A 392 -27.70 -1.31 -15.63
N GLY A 393 -27.34 -0.02 -15.48
CA GLY A 393 -27.69 0.82 -14.33
C GLY A 393 -26.81 0.61 -13.09
N THR A 394 -25.83 -0.29 -13.13
CA THR A 394 -24.93 -0.53 -12.00
C THR A 394 -23.88 0.57 -11.94
N ARG A 395 -23.59 1.09 -10.74
CA ARG A 395 -22.52 2.06 -10.48
C ARG A 395 -21.40 1.39 -9.69
N LYS A 396 -20.17 1.35 -10.21
CA LYS A 396 -19.01 0.76 -9.51
C LYS A 396 -17.82 1.72 -9.51
N CYS A 397 -16.93 1.60 -8.53
CA CYS A 397 -15.67 2.32 -8.56
C CYS A 397 -14.85 1.93 -9.78
N ALA A 398 -14.39 2.92 -10.53
CA ALA A 398 -13.28 2.78 -11.45
C ALA A 398 -12.10 2.22 -10.68
N PRO A 399 -11.43 1.20 -11.20
CA PRO A 399 -10.24 0.69 -10.56
C PRO A 399 -9.19 1.86 -10.37
N ASN A 400 -8.54 1.99 -9.19
CA ASN A 400 -7.35 2.83 -8.87
C ASN A 400 -7.69 4.31 -9.02
N SER A 401 -8.97 4.59 -8.77
CA SER A 401 -9.51 5.92 -8.81
C SER A 401 -9.73 6.48 -7.41
N TRP A 402 -9.21 5.81 -6.37
CA TRP A 402 -9.13 6.34 -5.02
C TRP A 402 -7.70 6.82 -4.75
N GLY A 403 -7.58 7.93 -4.03
CA GLY A 403 -6.30 8.36 -3.48
C GLY A 403 -5.87 7.47 -2.31
N SER A 404 -4.70 7.74 -1.77
CA SER A 404 -4.23 7.08 -0.55
C SER A 404 -3.39 8.01 0.31
N ILE A 405 -3.32 7.75 1.62
CA ILE A 405 -2.35 8.38 2.53
C ILE A 405 -1.64 7.28 3.32
N GLU A 406 -0.42 6.94 2.92
CA GLU A 406 0.40 5.95 3.62
C GLU A 406 1.47 6.65 4.46
N VAL A 407 1.69 6.16 5.68
CA VAL A 407 2.74 6.69 6.57
C VAL A 407 3.67 5.57 7.00
N LYS A 408 4.97 5.82 6.83
CA LYS A 408 6.04 5.00 7.39
C LYS A 408 6.98 5.85 8.25
N LEU A 409 7.60 5.20 9.23
CA LEU A 409 8.69 5.75 10.01
C LEU A 409 10.01 5.10 9.58
N PHE A 410 11.00 5.93 9.26
CA PHE A 410 12.35 5.53 8.93
C PHE A 410 13.24 5.63 10.16
N GLU A 411 13.88 4.53 10.55
CA GLU A 411 14.73 4.45 11.73
C GLU A 411 16.16 4.11 11.33
N VAL A 412 17.09 5.06 11.58
CA VAL A 412 18.51 4.82 11.36
C VAL A 412 19.00 3.88 12.48
N PRO A 413 19.58 2.71 12.16
CA PRO A 413 19.93 1.73 13.17
C PRO A 413 21.03 2.27 14.08
N VAL A 414 20.93 2.03 15.40
CA VAL A 414 21.84 2.63 16.38
C VAL A 414 23.23 1.97 16.38
N TYR A 415 23.26 0.63 16.41
CA TYR A 415 24.49 -0.18 16.52
C TYR A 415 25.50 0.40 17.54
N ASP A 416 26.79 0.41 17.22
CA ASP A 416 27.87 0.92 18.08
C ASP A 416 27.95 2.46 18.13
N TYR A 417 27.02 3.18 17.49
CA TYR A 417 27.03 4.65 17.39
C TYR A 417 26.03 5.35 18.32
N GLY A 418 25.30 4.60 19.17
CA GLY A 418 24.28 5.16 20.05
C GLY A 418 24.76 6.10 21.15
N TRP A 419 26.06 6.14 21.41
CA TRP A 419 26.67 7.07 22.36
C TRP A 419 26.81 8.49 21.79
N ILE A 420 26.64 8.69 20.47
CA ILE A 420 26.79 10.00 19.83
C ILE A 420 25.47 10.79 19.98
N PRO A 421 25.45 11.92 20.70
CA PRO A 421 24.21 12.67 20.96
C PRO A 421 23.65 13.32 19.69
N TYR A 422 22.31 13.37 19.59
CA TYR A 422 21.54 13.90 18.46
C TYR A 422 21.96 13.33 17.09
N SER A 423 22.30 12.04 17.06
CA SER A 423 22.66 11.33 15.84
C SER A 423 21.65 10.23 15.52
N ARG A 424 21.93 9.41 14.50
CA ARG A 424 21.08 8.27 14.09
C ARG A 424 19.65 8.71 13.80
N VAL A 425 19.53 9.73 12.97
CA VAL A 425 18.26 10.34 12.58
C VAL A 425 18.20 10.53 11.06
N ASN A 426 17.02 10.34 10.49
CA ASN A 426 16.73 10.75 9.12
C ASN A 426 16.33 12.23 9.11
N HIS A 427 17.29 13.09 8.81
CA HIS A 427 17.13 14.53 8.90
C HIS A 427 16.77 15.18 7.56
N ASN A 428 16.28 14.42 6.59
CA ASN A 428 15.81 14.92 5.31
C ASN A 428 14.65 15.94 5.44
N LYS A 429 14.49 16.81 4.43
CA LYS A 429 13.30 17.66 4.24
C LYS A 429 13.00 17.83 2.75
N TYR A 430 12.31 16.87 2.15
CA TYR A 430 11.96 16.94 0.73
C TYR A 430 10.58 16.39 0.41
N MET A 431 10.08 16.82 -0.75
CA MET A 431 8.86 16.34 -1.36
C MET A 431 9.10 16.12 -2.86
N VAL A 432 8.48 15.09 -3.43
CA VAL A 432 8.47 14.84 -4.87
C VAL A 432 7.07 14.46 -5.35
N THR A 433 6.68 15.00 -6.50
CA THR A 433 5.45 14.71 -7.23
C THR A 433 5.80 14.24 -8.64
N GLU A 434 4.80 13.92 -9.46
CA GLU A 434 5.04 13.56 -10.86
C GLU A 434 5.71 14.65 -11.70
N SER A 435 5.70 15.90 -11.24
CA SER A 435 6.18 17.06 -12.00
C SER A 435 7.14 17.97 -11.23
N THR A 436 7.25 17.85 -9.91
CA THR A 436 8.00 18.79 -9.08
C THR A 436 8.86 18.08 -8.03
N VAL A 437 10.09 18.55 -7.84
CA VAL A 437 10.98 18.22 -6.72
C VAL A 437 11.13 19.45 -5.83
N PHE A 438 10.94 19.27 -4.53
CA PHE A 438 11.19 20.27 -3.50
C PHE A 438 12.20 19.72 -2.49
N ILE A 439 13.32 20.41 -2.27
CA ILE A 439 14.33 20.07 -1.25
C ILE A 439 14.57 21.32 -0.40
N GLY A 440 14.28 21.24 0.89
CA GLY A 440 14.35 22.38 1.80
C GLY A 440 15.18 22.14 3.04
N THR A 441 15.08 23.10 3.96
CA THR A 441 15.79 23.12 5.24
C THR A 441 14.85 22.94 6.45
N SER A 442 13.55 23.14 6.25
CA SER A 442 12.53 23.26 7.31
C SER A 442 11.78 21.95 7.58
N ASN A 443 11.64 21.56 8.86
CA ASN A 443 10.70 20.51 9.26
C ASN A 443 9.26 21.01 9.09
N TRP A 444 8.28 20.10 9.10
CA TRP A 444 6.92 20.44 8.71
C TRP A 444 6.00 20.64 9.92
N SER A 445 6.33 21.66 10.71
CA SER A 445 5.44 22.31 11.67
C SER A 445 5.29 23.79 11.31
N ALA A 446 4.28 24.45 11.86
CA ALA A 446 4.00 25.86 11.53
C ALA A 446 5.19 26.79 11.82
N ASP A 447 5.90 26.58 12.93
CA ASP A 447 7.02 27.43 13.38
C ASP A 447 8.08 27.57 12.28
N TYR A 448 8.39 26.49 11.59
CA TYR A 448 9.42 26.47 10.54
C TYR A 448 9.06 27.33 9.31
N PHE A 449 7.80 27.71 9.15
CA PHE A 449 7.32 28.54 8.05
C PHE A 449 6.92 29.96 8.49
N VAL A 450 6.39 30.13 9.70
CA VAL A 450 5.81 31.42 10.14
C VAL A 450 6.81 32.33 10.86
N ASN A 451 7.78 31.77 11.59
CA ASN A 451 8.69 32.56 12.42
C ASN A 451 10.16 32.13 12.34
N THR A 452 10.48 31.11 11.53
CA THR A 452 11.83 30.56 11.38
C THR A 452 12.37 30.81 9.99
N GLY A 453 13.64 31.20 9.91
CA GLY A 453 14.38 31.41 8.67
C GLY A 453 14.67 30.10 7.95
N GLY A 454 14.24 29.97 6.69
CA GLY A 454 14.45 28.76 5.89
C GLY A 454 14.54 29.06 4.40
N ILE A 455 15.04 28.07 3.65
CA ILE A 455 15.14 28.06 2.19
C ILE A 455 14.65 26.71 1.64
N GLY A 456 14.00 26.77 0.47
CA GLY A 456 13.55 25.64 -0.32
C GLY A 456 13.96 25.75 -1.79
N PHE A 457 14.67 24.75 -2.31
CA PHE A 457 14.92 24.56 -3.74
C PHE A 457 13.72 23.87 -4.38
N THR A 458 13.16 24.45 -5.44
CA THR A 458 12.10 23.82 -6.23
C THR A 458 12.50 23.66 -7.68
N ALA A 459 12.36 22.44 -8.21
CA ALA A 459 12.52 22.13 -9.62
C ALA A 459 11.20 21.63 -10.21
N LYS A 460 10.70 22.30 -11.24
CA LYS A 460 9.53 21.87 -12.01
C LYS A 460 9.98 21.30 -13.36
N SER A 461 9.31 20.24 -13.80
CA SER A 461 9.42 19.75 -15.18
C SER A 461 8.72 20.72 -16.13
N GLU A 462 9.34 21.05 -17.26
CA GLU A 462 8.69 21.82 -18.34
C GLU A 462 7.49 21.05 -18.92
N ASP A 463 7.61 19.73 -18.97
CA ASP A 463 6.56 18.84 -19.42
C ASP A 463 6.43 17.66 -18.45
N SER A 464 5.27 17.54 -17.81
CA SER A 464 4.95 16.42 -16.91
C SER A 464 4.86 15.06 -17.62
N SER A 465 4.81 15.04 -18.96
CA SER A 465 4.85 13.82 -19.76
C SER A 465 6.27 13.31 -19.99
N ILE A 466 7.29 14.16 -19.81
CA ILE A 466 8.71 13.82 -19.95
C ILE A 466 9.26 13.51 -18.56
N ASN A 467 9.75 12.28 -18.38
CA ASN A 467 10.45 11.88 -17.15
C ASN A 467 11.74 12.70 -17.01
N ASN A 468 11.68 13.79 -16.24
CA ASN A 468 12.87 14.55 -15.82
C ASN A 468 13.75 13.65 -14.94
N ASN A 469 15.04 13.56 -15.25
CA ASN A 469 15.97 12.70 -14.49
C ASN A 469 16.04 13.10 -13.02
N LEU A 470 15.91 14.40 -12.67
CA LEU A 470 15.87 14.84 -11.28
C LEU A 470 14.67 14.26 -10.54
N ASN A 471 13.45 14.37 -11.10
CA ASN A 471 12.24 13.78 -10.52
C ASN A 471 12.36 12.26 -10.41
N TYR A 472 12.85 11.59 -11.46
CA TYR A 472 13.07 10.15 -11.45
C TYR A 472 14.03 9.74 -10.34
N ASN A 473 15.15 10.43 -10.20
CA ASN A 473 16.18 10.16 -9.21
C ASN A 473 15.65 10.34 -7.78
N VAL A 474 15.00 11.46 -7.48
CA VAL A 474 14.44 11.70 -6.14
C VAL A 474 13.32 10.69 -5.82
N THR A 475 12.51 10.32 -6.80
CA THR A 475 11.42 9.35 -6.60
C THR A 475 11.94 7.93 -6.43
N ASN A 476 12.75 7.42 -7.35
CA ASN A 476 13.10 6.00 -7.41
C ASN A 476 14.38 5.68 -6.66
N ASN A 477 15.41 6.53 -6.80
CA ASN A 477 16.74 6.26 -6.25
C ASN A 477 16.91 6.76 -4.82
N ILE A 478 16.03 7.65 -4.34
CA ILE A 478 16.03 8.15 -2.96
C ILE A 478 14.77 7.70 -2.23
N PHE A 479 13.58 8.20 -2.62
CA PHE A 479 12.36 7.94 -1.86
C PHE A 479 12.00 6.46 -1.82
N PHE A 480 11.93 5.76 -2.96
CA PHE A 480 11.58 4.34 -2.96
C PHE A 480 12.67 3.42 -2.40
N ARG A 481 13.95 3.76 -2.57
CA ARG A 481 15.06 3.08 -1.88
C ARG A 481 14.84 3.10 -0.37
N ASP A 482 14.55 4.27 0.20
CA ASP A 482 14.36 4.43 1.64
C ASP A 482 13.03 3.82 2.10
N TRP A 483 11.94 4.06 1.37
CA TRP A 483 10.59 3.58 1.66
C TRP A 483 10.47 2.05 1.67
N ASN A 484 11.17 1.37 0.77
CA ASN A 484 11.15 -0.08 0.65
C ASN A 484 12.25 -0.78 1.47
N SER A 485 13.16 -0.01 2.07
CA SER A 485 14.21 -0.57 2.92
C SER A 485 13.67 -1.21 4.19
N LEU A 486 14.49 -2.07 4.81
CA LEU A 486 14.23 -2.66 6.13
C LEU A 486 14.18 -1.62 7.27
N TYR A 487 14.63 -0.39 6.99
CA TYR A 487 14.65 0.72 7.95
C TYR A 487 13.30 1.47 8.01
N ALA A 488 12.38 1.21 7.08
CA ALA A 488 11.09 1.89 6.99
C ALA A 488 9.93 0.96 7.40
N ARG A 489 9.27 1.28 8.53
CA ARG A 489 8.15 0.51 9.10
C ARG A 489 6.84 1.28 9.04
N SER A 490 5.71 0.58 8.99
CA SER A 490 4.42 1.24 8.96
C SER A 490 4.15 1.99 10.26
N ILE A 491 3.46 3.13 10.21
CA ILE A 491 3.01 3.81 11.43
C ILE A 491 2.16 2.89 12.33
N TYR A 492 1.49 1.90 11.74
CA TYR A 492 0.65 0.91 12.43
C TYR A 492 1.45 -0.15 13.19
N ASP A 493 2.78 -0.26 12.97
CA ASP A 493 3.65 -1.18 13.71
C ASP A 493 4.02 -0.64 15.11
N TYR A 494 3.66 0.60 15.42
CA TYR A 494 3.96 1.28 16.69
C TYR A 494 2.70 1.52 17.53
N ASP A 495 2.80 1.73 18.84
CA ASP A 495 1.71 2.29 19.64
C ASP A 495 1.65 3.84 19.51
N LEU A 496 0.71 4.49 20.21
CA LEU A 496 0.60 5.97 20.24
C LEU A 496 1.72 6.65 21.05
N ASN A 497 2.54 5.89 21.77
CA ASN A 497 3.71 6.38 22.49
C ASN A 497 5.01 6.18 21.69
N GLY A 498 4.92 5.55 20.52
CA GLY A 498 6.04 5.27 19.63
C GLY A 498 6.81 3.97 19.91
N ASN A 499 6.30 3.08 20.75
CA ASN A 499 6.89 1.77 20.99
C ASN A 499 6.47 0.80 19.90
N LEU A 500 7.36 -0.08 19.44
CA LEU A 500 6.98 -1.15 18.53
C LEU A 500 6.05 -2.14 19.23
N TYR A 501 4.99 -2.57 18.55
CA TYR A 501 4.21 -3.71 19.01
C TYR A 501 5.10 -4.96 19.00
N ASN A 502 5.31 -5.55 20.17
CA ASN A 502 6.06 -6.80 20.28
C ASN A 502 5.24 -7.91 19.63
N LYS A 503 5.61 -8.30 18.40
CA LYS A 503 4.96 -9.39 17.64
C LYS A 503 4.88 -10.71 18.44
N THR A 504 5.68 -10.87 19.49
CA THR A 504 5.70 -12.05 20.37
C THR A 504 5.02 -11.87 21.74
N ALA A 505 4.76 -10.66 22.23
CA ALA A 505 4.30 -10.44 23.61
C ALA A 505 2.86 -9.91 23.73
N GLU A 506 2.32 -9.22 22.71
CA GLU A 506 1.03 -8.51 22.82
C GLU A 506 -0.13 -9.11 22.00
N MET A 507 0.07 -10.23 21.30
CA MET A 507 -1.05 -11.02 20.75
C MET A 507 -1.98 -11.60 21.84
N LYS A 508 -1.73 -11.34 23.13
CA LYS A 508 -2.55 -11.81 24.24
C LYS A 508 -3.50 -10.78 24.86
N ASN A 509 -3.35 -9.45 24.71
CA ASN A 509 -4.07 -8.54 25.61
C ASN A 509 -4.56 -7.17 25.11
N CYS A 510 -4.53 -6.84 23.81
CA CYS A 510 -5.27 -5.67 23.30
C CYS A 510 -6.19 -6.08 22.15
N SER A 511 -7.49 -6.07 22.45
CA SER A 511 -8.61 -6.28 21.56
C SER A 511 -8.76 -5.14 20.54
N HIS A 512 -7.95 -5.17 19.48
CA HIS A 512 -8.48 -4.81 18.17
C HIS A 512 -9.20 -6.05 17.65
N LEU A 513 -10.47 -5.91 17.24
CA LEU A 513 -11.27 -7.01 16.69
C LEU A 513 -10.42 -7.78 15.67
N SER A 514 -9.98 -8.97 16.06
CA SER A 514 -9.33 -9.89 15.14
C SER A 514 -10.31 -10.20 14.00
N LEU A 515 -9.81 -10.54 12.82
CA LEU A 515 -10.66 -11.06 11.74
C LEU A 515 -11.53 -12.21 12.25
N ILE A 516 -11.01 -13.03 13.18
CA ILE A 516 -11.76 -14.06 13.93
C ILE A 516 -12.96 -13.45 14.69
N THR A 517 -12.80 -12.31 15.36
CA THR A 517 -13.89 -11.62 16.07
C THR A 517 -14.91 -11.00 15.12
N ILE A 518 -14.49 -10.53 13.95
CA ILE A 518 -15.37 -9.99 12.89
C ILE A 518 -16.14 -11.12 12.18
N LEU A 519 -15.47 -12.24 11.91
CA LEU A 519 -16.07 -13.45 11.32
C LEU A 519 -16.99 -14.18 12.31
N ASN A 520 -16.74 -14.06 13.62
CA ASN A 520 -17.65 -14.53 14.67
C ASN A 520 -18.91 -13.64 14.84
N GLN A 521 -19.06 -12.56 14.08
CA GLN A 521 -20.28 -11.74 14.04
C GLN A 521 -21.09 -12.09 12.77
N PRO A 522 -22.14 -12.93 12.86
CA PRO A 522 -22.77 -13.57 11.70
C PRO A 522 -23.30 -12.59 10.64
N HIS A 523 -23.74 -11.40 11.06
CA HIS A 523 -24.28 -10.37 10.18
C HIS A 523 -23.19 -9.56 9.44
N LEU A 524 -22.00 -9.43 10.04
CA LEU A 524 -20.85 -8.76 9.43
C LEU A 524 -20.12 -9.73 8.48
N ALA A 525 -19.93 -10.99 8.91
CA ALA A 525 -19.36 -12.05 8.09
C ALA A 525 -20.14 -12.22 6.77
N LYS A 526 -21.48 -12.29 6.85
CA LYS A 526 -22.35 -12.43 5.66
C LYS A 526 -22.33 -11.21 4.73
N LYS A 527 -22.13 -10.00 5.26
CA LYS A 527 -21.97 -8.78 4.45
C LYS A 527 -20.59 -8.69 3.78
N ILE A 528 -19.54 -9.14 4.47
CA ILE A 528 -18.18 -9.18 3.93
C ILE A 528 -18.05 -10.28 2.87
N LEU A 529 -18.63 -11.47 3.11
CA LEU A 529 -18.73 -12.55 2.11
C LEU A 529 -19.52 -12.13 0.87
N ASN A 530 -20.63 -11.38 1.02
CA ASN A 530 -21.43 -10.94 -0.13
C ASN A 530 -20.75 -9.87 -1.01
N TYR A 531 -19.76 -9.14 -0.49
CA TYR A 531 -19.09 -8.06 -1.23
C TYR A 531 -17.75 -8.47 -1.85
N ILE A 532 -17.16 -9.57 -1.39
CA ILE A 532 -15.80 -9.98 -1.71
C ILE A 532 -15.87 -11.44 -2.16
N GLY A 533 -16.16 -11.67 -3.44
CA GLY A 533 -16.22 -13.02 -4.00
C GLY A 533 -14.98 -13.85 -3.65
N ASN A 534 -15.22 -14.99 -3.03
CA ASN A 534 -14.37 -16.16 -2.79
C ASN A 534 -12.83 -16.00 -2.89
N PHE A 535 -12.21 -15.26 -1.96
CA PHE A 535 -10.74 -15.11 -1.81
C PHE A 535 -10.16 -15.84 -0.59
N GLU A 536 -11.00 -16.48 0.24
CA GLU A 536 -10.57 -17.31 1.39
C GLU A 536 -9.60 -18.44 0.97
N ASP A 537 -9.69 -18.78 -0.31
CA ASP A 537 -9.16 -19.90 -1.04
C ASP A 537 -7.68 -19.77 -1.47
N ILE A 538 -7.30 -18.61 -2.01
CA ILE A 538 -5.90 -18.28 -2.34
C ILE A 538 -5.11 -17.97 -1.07
N ASN A 539 -5.78 -17.52 -0.02
CA ASN A 539 -5.17 -17.14 1.26
C ASN A 539 -4.53 -18.37 1.94
N ASN A 540 -5.21 -19.52 1.94
CA ASN A 540 -4.68 -20.77 2.51
C ASN A 540 -3.49 -21.31 1.72
N LEU A 541 -3.50 -21.20 0.38
CA LEU A 541 -2.39 -21.61 -0.47
C LEU A 541 -1.20 -20.64 -0.38
N ALA A 542 -1.44 -19.33 -0.34
CA ALA A 542 -0.41 -18.31 -0.16
C ALA A 542 0.26 -18.36 1.22
N HIS A 543 -0.47 -18.78 2.26
CA HIS A 543 0.09 -19.03 3.59
C HIS A 543 0.99 -20.26 3.67
N SER A 544 1.03 -21.10 2.63
CA SER A 544 1.87 -22.31 2.61
C SER A 544 3.32 -22.07 2.15
N SER A 545 3.57 -21.03 1.36
CA SER A 545 4.91 -20.63 0.89
C SER A 545 4.88 -19.17 0.39
N PHE A 546 5.86 -18.38 0.84
CA PHE A 546 6.05 -16.99 0.42
C PHE A 546 6.33 -16.90 -1.09
N GLU A 547 7.00 -17.89 -1.65
CA GLU A 547 7.36 -17.98 -3.06
C GLU A 547 6.14 -18.30 -3.95
N ILE A 548 5.21 -19.14 -3.47
CA ILE A 548 3.92 -19.36 -4.15
C ILE A 548 3.12 -18.06 -4.17
N TYR A 549 3.08 -17.33 -3.05
CA TYR A 549 2.42 -16.03 -2.98
C TYR A 549 3.05 -14.99 -3.93
N ASP A 550 4.37 -14.83 -3.90
CA ASP A 550 5.07 -13.83 -4.72
C ASP A 550 4.92 -14.13 -6.23
N THR A 551 4.80 -15.41 -6.60
CA THR A 551 4.57 -15.81 -7.99
C THR A 551 3.13 -15.58 -8.45
N LEU A 552 2.14 -15.75 -7.56
CA LEU A 552 0.73 -15.47 -7.84
C LEU A 552 0.44 -13.95 -7.80
N LYS A 553 1.22 -13.19 -7.03
CA LYS A 553 1.13 -11.73 -6.89
C LYS A 553 1.55 -11.03 -8.19
N GLY A 554 0.58 -10.45 -8.88
CA GLY A 554 0.78 -9.73 -10.15
C GLY A 554 0.32 -10.51 -11.39
N LYS A 555 -0.24 -11.72 -11.24
CA LYS A 555 -0.91 -12.44 -12.33
C LYS A 555 -2.39 -12.04 -12.39
N SER A 556 -2.87 -11.68 -13.58
CA SER A 556 -4.28 -11.38 -13.82
C SER A 556 -5.08 -12.67 -13.97
N PHE A 557 -5.85 -13.05 -12.96
CA PHE A 557 -6.80 -14.17 -13.03
C PHE A 557 -8.14 -13.76 -13.69
N SER A 558 -8.18 -12.63 -14.40
CA SER A 558 -9.39 -12.14 -15.09
C SER A 558 -9.91 -13.06 -16.18
N LEU A 559 -9.04 -13.91 -16.76
CA LEU A 559 -9.41 -14.97 -17.69
C LEU A 559 -10.02 -16.19 -16.98
N CYS A 560 -9.83 -16.32 -15.66
CA CYS A 560 -10.34 -17.44 -14.87
C CYS A 560 -11.78 -17.21 -14.45
N LEU A 561 -12.18 -15.96 -14.19
CA LEU A 561 -13.56 -15.58 -13.83
C LEU A 561 -14.50 -15.36 -15.03
N ASN A 562 -14.00 -15.46 -16.28
CA ASN A 562 -14.75 -15.11 -17.49
C ASN A 562 -14.57 -16.15 -18.61
N ILE A 563 -15.11 -17.36 -18.44
CA ILE A 563 -15.54 -18.15 -19.61
C ILE A 563 -17.06 -18.06 -19.69
N PRO A 564 -17.62 -17.18 -20.54
CA PRO A 564 -18.97 -17.40 -21.03
C PRO A 564 -18.92 -18.58 -22.00
N ASP A 565 -19.71 -19.59 -21.67
CA ASP A 565 -20.32 -20.64 -22.51
C ASP A 565 -19.62 -21.03 -23.85
N PRO A 566 -19.13 -22.27 -24.00
CA PRO A 566 -18.68 -22.81 -25.28
C PRO A 566 -19.80 -23.14 -26.30
N ASN A 567 -21.03 -22.63 -26.13
CA ASN A 567 -22.11 -22.66 -27.15
C ASN A 567 -21.89 -21.68 -28.32
N ILE A 568 -20.64 -21.42 -28.72
CA ILE A 568 -20.35 -20.91 -30.07
C ILE A 568 -20.10 -22.10 -30.98
N HIS A 569 -21.20 -22.80 -31.29
CA HIS A 569 -21.46 -23.46 -32.58
C HIS A 569 -22.95 -23.76 -32.68
N ASN A 570 -23.76 -22.71 -32.81
CA ASN A 570 -24.95 -22.79 -33.64
C ASN A 570 -24.89 -21.65 -34.64
N ASN A 571 -24.53 -22.00 -35.88
CA ASN A 571 -24.77 -21.21 -37.06
C ASN A 571 -26.29 -21.02 -37.14
N ASP A 572 -26.79 -19.87 -36.67
CA ASP A 572 -27.92 -19.12 -37.21
C ASP A 572 -28.33 -18.04 -36.21
N TRP A 573 -27.51 -17.00 -36.07
CA TRP A 573 -27.96 -15.68 -35.62
C TRP A 573 -27.42 -14.62 -36.56
N ASN A 574 -28.10 -14.49 -37.70
CA ASN A 574 -28.12 -13.27 -38.48
C ASN A 574 -28.79 -12.18 -37.64
N GLY A 575 -28.02 -11.23 -37.11
CA GLY A 575 -28.61 -10.04 -36.48
C GLY A 575 -27.75 -9.34 -35.44
N SER A 576 -26.79 -8.54 -35.92
CA SER A 576 -26.29 -7.29 -35.29
C SER A 576 -25.68 -7.32 -33.88
N SER A 577 -24.43 -6.83 -33.82
CA SER A 577 -23.67 -6.29 -32.68
C SER A 577 -22.77 -7.24 -31.87
N VAL A 578 -21.70 -7.72 -32.52
CA VAL A 578 -20.44 -7.98 -31.81
C VAL A 578 -19.62 -6.69 -31.82
N SER A 579 -19.59 -5.97 -30.69
CA SER A 579 -18.68 -4.85 -30.46
C SER A 579 -18.15 -4.84 -29.03
N ARG A 580 -16.83 -4.96 -28.91
CA ARG A 580 -15.96 -4.61 -27.77
C ARG A 580 -16.12 -5.42 -26.48
N TYR A 581 -15.15 -6.30 -26.24
CA TYR A 581 -14.60 -6.45 -24.89
C TYR A 581 -13.22 -5.83 -24.88
N ASP A 582 -13.17 -4.62 -24.31
CA ASP A 582 -11.98 -3.83 -24.07
C ASP A 582 -11.10 -4.49 -23.00
N GLU A 583 -9.81 -4.51 -23.29
CA GLU A 583 -8.71 -4.81 -22.39
C GLU A 583 -8.74 -3.87 -21.17
N THR A 584 -9.02 -4.41 -19.98
CA THR A 584 -8.67 -3.74 -18.71
C THR A 584 -8.11 -4.76 -17.73
N PRO A 585 -6.88 -4.58 -17.22
CA PRO A 585 -6.38 -5.39 -16.11
C PRO A 585 -7.17 -5.01 -14.84
N PRO A 586 -7.83 -5.96 -14.16
CA PRO A 586 -8.45 -5.68 -12.88
C PRO A 586 -7.36 -5.47 -11.84
N GLN A 587 -7.56 -4.43 -11.08
CA GLN A 587 -6.57 -3.96 -10.16
C GLN A 587 -6.70 -4.62 -8.80
N ILE A 588 -5.53 -4.84 -8.24
CA ILE A 588 -5.32 -5.38 -6.91
C ILE A 588 -5.77 -4.32 -5.90
N ILE A 589 -6.76 -4.67 -5.08
CA ILE A 589 -7.30 -3.80 -4.01
C ILE A 589 -6.21 -3.60 -2.93
N PRO A 590 -5.83 -2.35 -2.58
CA PRO A 590 -4.73 -2.03 -1.67
C PRO A 590 -4.82 -2.60 -0.25
N TRP A 591 -5.99 -3.08 0.19
CA TRP A 591 -6.10 -3.75 1.48
C TRP A 591 -5.43 -5.15 1.51
N ILE A 592 -5.26 -5.80 0.35
CA ILE A 592 -4.57 -7.09 0.22
C ILE A 592 -3.07 -6.95 0.55
N GLN A 593 -2.48 -5.76 0.34
CA GLN A 593 -1.10 -5.49 0.76
C GLN A 593 -0.95 -5.31 2.29
N LYS A 594 -2.03 -5.01 3.01
CA LYS A 594 -1.98 -4.67 4.44
C LYS A 594 -2.26 -5.86 5.36
N SER A 595 -2.98 -6.87 4.87
CA SER A 595 -3.40 -8.03 5.66
C SER A 595 -2.40 -9.20 5.64
N LEU A 596 -1.34 -9.14 4.82
CA LEU A 596 -0.44 -10.27 4.54
C LEU A 596 0.99 -10.11 5.09
N GLY A 597 1.18 -9.25 6.09
CA GLY A 597 2.47 -9.06 6.77
C GLY A 597 2.88 -10.18 7.74
N PHE A 598 2.21 -11.34 7.70
CA PHE A 598 2.49 -12.48 8.59
C PHE A 598 3.16 -13.62 7.81
N GLN A 599 4.44 -13.87 8.10
CA GLN A 599 5.06 -15.17 7.81
C GLN A 599 4.46 -16.21 8.76
N VAL A 600 3.51 -16.99 8.28
CA VAL A 600 3.00 -18.18 8.99
C VAL A 600 3.93 -19.32 8.61
N ALA A 601 4.71 -19.84 9.56
CA ALA A 601 5.54 -21.01 9.30
C ALA A 601 4.63 -22.19 8.96
N SER A 602 4.93 -22.96 7.90
CA SER A 602 4.11 -24.11 7.48
C SER A 602 3.91 -25.16 8.58
N SER A 603 4.79 -25.17 9.58
CA SER A 603 4.68 -25.97 10.81
C SER A 603 3.52 -25.56 11.72
N THR A 604 2.90 -24.39 11.54
CA THR A 604 1.76 -23.93 12.35
C THR A 604 0.41 -24.29 11.74
N ILE A 605 0.40 -24.75 10.49
CA ILE A 605 -0.81 -25.12 9.76
C ILE A 605 -1.26 -26.52 10.21
N THR A 606 -2.44 -26.60 10.81
CA THR A 606 -3.06 -27.87 11.26
C THR A 606 -4.22 -28.31 10.37
N GLU A 607 -4.81 -27.42 9.58
CA GLU A 607 -5.87 -27.73 8.62
C GLU A 607 -5.57 -27.00 7.32
N LEU A 608 -5.74 -27.67 6.17
CA LEU A 608 -5.51 -27.11 4.84
C LEU A 608 -6.65 -27.52 3.92
N GLU A 609 -7.25 -26.54 3.28
CA GLU A 609 -8.27 -26.72 2.26
C GLU A 609 -7.80 -26.06 0.96
N ILE A 610 -7.76 -26.84 -0.12
CA ILE A 610 -7.50 -26.39 -1.47
C ILE A 610 -8.86 -26.39 -2.20
N PRO A 611 -9.43 -25.25 -2.50
CA PRO A 611 -10.76 -25.17 -3.10
C PRO A 611 -10.67 -25.32 -4.62
N TYR A 612 -11.81 -25.17 -5.28
CA TYR A 612 -11.90 -25.17 -6.73
C TYR A 612 -11.06 -24.04 -7.36
N ILE A 613 -10.22 -24.39 -8.33
CA ILE A 613 -9.41 -23.44 -9.10
C ILE A 613 -9.72 -23.59 -10.60
N GLU A 614 -10.32 -22.56 -11.21
CA GLU A 614 -10.76 -22.54 -12.61
C GLU A 614 -9.61 -22.52 -13.64
N CYS A 615 -8.35 -22.27 -13.22
CA CYS A 615 -7.19 -22.04 -14.11
C CYS A 615 -5.99 -22.95 -13.81
N MET A 616 -6.24 -24.23 -13.50
CA MET A 616 -5.17 -25.17 -13.09
C MET A 616 -3.99 -25.25 -14.07
N GLN A 617 -4.21 -25.09 -15.38
CA GLN A 617 -3.12 -25.13 -16.39
C GLN A 617 -2.02 -24.07 -16.19
N HIS A 618 -2.36 -22.91 -15.62
CA HIS A 618 -1.40 -21.83 -15.36
C HIS A 618 -0.74 -21.95 -14.00
N ILE A 619 -1.44 -22.58 -13.04
CA ILE A 619 -1.02 -22.68 -11.65
C ILE A 619 -0.20 -23.94 -11.41
N ALA A 620 -0.51 -25.05 -12.08
CA ALA A 620 0.16 -26.34 -11.91
C ALA A 620 1.68 -26.29 -12.14
N PRO A 621 2.21 -25.63 -13.19
CA PRO A 621 3.66 -25.52 -13.37
C PRO A 621 4.35 -24.73 -12.26
N ILE A 622 3.67 -23.74 -11.68
CA ILE A 622 4.19 -22.87 -10.63
C ILE A 622 4.24 -23.60 -9.30
N ILE A 623 3.14 -24.24 -8.89
CA ILE A 623 3.10 -25.01 -7.63
C ILE A 623 4.15 -26.12 -7.66
N ALA A 624 4.34 -26.76 -8.81
CA ALA A 624 5.32 -27.84 -8.97
C ALA A 624 6.80 -27.39 -8.84
N THR A 625 7.10 -26.08 -8.90
CA THR A 625 8.48 -25.56 -8.80
C THR A 625 8.94 -25.18 -7.39
N TYR A 626 8.05 -25.13 -6.39
CA TYR A 626 8.37 -24.64 -5.05
C TYR A 626 8.14 -25.71 -3.98
N GLU A 627 9.08 -25.93 -3.08
CA GLU A 627 8.94 -26.93 -2.02
C GLU A 627 7.81 -26.57 -1.05
N ILE A 628 6.88 -27.51 -0.82
CA ILE A 628 5.79 -27.39 0.15
C ILE A 628 5.88 -28.54 1.17
N LYS A 629 5.78 -28.23 2.46
CA LYS A 629 5.77 -29.20 3.56
C LYS A 629 4.83 -28.76 4.68
N PHE A 630 3.92 -29.65 5.10
CA PHE A 630 2.94 -29.39 6.15
C PHE A 630 3.08 -30.40 7.31
N PRO A 631 4.17 -30.34 8.10
CA PRO A 631 4.51 -31.42 9.05
C PRO A 631 3.51 -31.61 10.19
N ASN A 632 2.70 -30.59 10.51
CA ASN A 632 1.72 -30.62 11.60
C ASN A 632 0.26 -30.72 11.12
N LEU A 633 0.04 -31.01 9.83
CA LEU A 633 -1.29 -31.09 9.26
C LEU A 633 -2.11 -32.22 9.89
N GLN A 634 -3.36 -31.92 10.22
CA GLN A 634 -4.34 -32.84 10.82
C GLN A 634 -5.52 -33.09 9.87
N LYS A 635 -5.91 -32.08 9.09
CA LYS A 635 -6.95 -32.17 8.07
C LYS A 635 -6.47 -31.63 6.74
N PHE A 636 -6.79 -32.33 5.66
CA PHE A 636 -6.57 -31.88 4.29
C PHE A 636 -7.86 -32.03 3.49
N SER A 637 -8.29 -30.99 2.79
CA SER A 637 -9.37 -31.05 1.80
C SER A 637 -8.89 -30.49 0.47
N TRP A 638 -9.30 -31.09 -0.65
CA TRP A 638 -9.00 -30.56 -1.97
C TRP A 638 -10.19 -30.72 -2.93
N HIS A 639 -10.82 -29.62 -3.29
CA HIS A 639 -11.83 -29.50 -4.35
C HIS A 639 -11.14 -29.28 -5.69
N TYR A 640 -10.60 -30.34 -6.28
CA TYR A 640 -9.98 -30.30 -7.59
C TYR A 640 -11.05 -30.22 -8.68
N SER A 641 -10.84 -29.35 -9.66
CA SER A 641 -11.64 -29.37 -10.87
C SER A 641 -10.74 -29.25 -12.09
N TYR A 642 -11.13 -30.00 -13.09
CA TYR A 642 -10.55 -29.94 -14.41
C TYR A 642 -11.47 -29.12 -15.30
N PHE A 643 -11.35 -27.79 -15.27
CA PHE A 643 -12.17 -26.90 -16.09
C PHE A 643 -11.40 -26.38 -17.29
N THR A 644 -10.96 -27.30 -18.15
CA THR A 644 -10.53 -26.96 -19.49
C THR A 644 -10.45 -28.21 -20.36
N LEU A 645 -11.22 -28.20 -21.46
CA LEU A 645 -10.84 -28.76 -22.76
C LEU A 645 -11.27 -30.22 -23.05
N GLY A 646 -12.03 -30.36 -24.14
CA GLY A 646 -12.41 -31.64 -24.72
C GLY A 646 -11.19 -32.43 -25.25
N HIS A 647 -11.46 -33.65 -25.73
CA HIS A 647 -10.56 -34.75 -26.14
C HIS A 647 -9.20 -34.48 -26.84
N ASN A 648 -8.76 -33.25 -27.10
CA ASN A 648 -7.63 -32.91 -27.98
C ASN A 648 -6.49 -32.08 -27.34
N GLU A 649 -6.28 -32.09 -26.02
CA GLU A 649 -5.13 -31.41 -25.42
C GLU A 649 -3.83 -32.21 -25.37
N SER A 650 -2.71 -31.48 -25.47
CA SER A 650 -1.34 -32.02 -25.48
C SER A 650 -1.00 -32.77 -24.18
N GLY A 651 -0.22 -33.86 -24.28
CA GLY A 651 0.23 -34.62 -23.11
C GLY A 651 0.99 -33.81 -22.04
N ILE A 652 1.43 -32.59 -22.36
CA ILE A 652 2.14 -31.67 -21.45
C ILE A 652 1.22 -31.13 -20.34
N VAL A 653 -0.05 -30.80 -20.65
CA VAL A 653 -0.99 -30.24 -19.66
C VAL A 653 -1.40 -31.31 -18.64
N LEU A 654 -1.66 -32.53 -19.11
CA LEU A 654 -1.91 -33.71 -18.27
C LEU A 654 -0.71 -33.98 -17.33
N GLN A 655 0.51 -33.97 -17.88
CA GLN A 655 1.73 -34.17 -17.08
C GLN A 655 1.93 -33.08 -16.02
N ASN A 656 1.66 -31.81 -16.33
CA ASN A 656 1.81 -30.73 -15.36
C ASN A 656 0.78 -30.82 -14.23
N ASN A 657 -0.46 -31.19 -14.53
CA ASN A 657 -1.46 -31.45 -13.50
C ASN A 657 -1.09 -32.63 -12.61
N LEU A 658 -0.62 -33.75 -13.19
CA LEU A 658 -0.12 -34.89 -12.40
C LEU A 658 1.07 -34.51 -11.52
N LYS A 659 2.02 -33.72 -12.04
CA LYS A 659 3.16 -33.22 -11.26
C LYS A 659 2.71 -32.37 -10.09
N MET A 660 1.75 -31.46 -10.30
CA MET A 660 1.20 -30.65 -9.21
C MET A 660 0.51 -31.52 -8.16
N ILE A 661 -0.36 -32.45 -8.56
CA ILE A 661 -1.04 -33.36 -7.64
C ILE A 661 -0.02 -34.19 -6.85
N GLU A 662 0.96 -34.78 -7.54
CA GLU A 662 2.05 -35.51 -6.91
C GLU A 662 2.81 -34.64 -5.90
N HIS A 663 3.08 -33.39 -6.26
CA HIS A 663 3.84 -32.46 -5.45
C HIS A 663 3.09 -32.02 -4.19
N VAL A 664 1.80 -31.69 -4.30
CA VAL A 664 0.92 -31.40 -3.16
C VAL A 664 0.83 -32.61 -2.23
N LEU A 665 0.65 -33.81 -2.78
CA LEU A 665 0.61 -35.04 -2.01
C LEU A 665 1.95 -35.36 -1.33
N LYS A 666 3.09 -35.06 -1.96
CA LYS A 666 4.42 -35.14 -1.32
C LYS A 666 4.50 -34.20 -0.11
N GLY A 667 3.97 -32.98 -0.22
CA GLY A 667 4.03 -31.98 0.85
C GLY A 667 3.23 -32.35 2.11
N ILE A 668 2.20 -33.18 1.98
CA ILE A 668 1.42 -33.70 3.11
C ILE A 668 1.85 -35.11 3.55
N LYS A 669 2.73 -35.79 2.80
CA LYS A 669 3.16 -37.17 3.09
C LYS A 669 3.72 -37.34 4.50
N ASP A 670 4.52 -36.37 4.93
CA ASP A 670 5.22 -36.41 6.23
C ASP A 670 4.38 -35.82 7.38
N ALA A 671 3.11 -35.47 7.12
CA ALA A 671 2.18 -35.00 8.13
C ALA A 671 1.74 -36.16 9.03
N SER A 672 2.56 -36.51 10.02
CA SER A 672 2.32 -37.63 10.95
C SER A 672 0.99 -37.56 11.71
N LYS A 673 0.43 -36.35 11.84
CA LYS A 673 -0.85 -36.07 12.52
C LYS A 673 -2.05 -36.04 11.59
N LEU A 674 -1.89 -36.27 10.28
CA LEU A 674 -2.97 -36.20 9.30
C LEU A 674 -3.98 -37.33 9.55
N LYS A 675 -5.21 -36.95 9.88
CA LYS A 675 -6.31 -37.87 10.24
C LYS A 675 -7.51 -37.78 9.30
N TYR A 676 -7.65 -36.68 8.57
CA TYR A 676 -8.74 -36.43 7.64
C TYR A 676 -8.18 -36.04 6.27
N PHE A 677 -8.69 -36.70 5.24
CA PHE A 677 -8.37 -36.39 3.85
C PHE A 677 -9.66 -36.34 3.03
N CYS A 678 -9.92 -35.21 2.38
CA CYS A 678 -10.99 -35.04 1.42
C CYS A 678 -10.40 -34.67 0.05
N PHE A 679 -10.90 -35.30 -1.01
CA PHE A 679 -10.59 -34.95 -2.37
C PHE A 679 -11.85 -34.99 -3.22
N HIS A 680 -12.36 -33.81 -3.57
CA HIS A 680 -13.56 -33.64 -4.37
C HIS A 680 -13.15 -33.33 -5.81
N PHE A 681 -13.61 -34.12 -6.77
CA PHE A 681 -13.32 -33.94 -8.20
C PHE A 681 -14.54 -33.41 -8.96
N PHE A 682 -14.46 -32.21 -9.55
CA PHE A 682 -15.54 -31.66 -10.38
C PHE A 682 -15.27 -31.88 -11.88
N GLN A 683 -16.23 -32.49 -12.59
CA GLN A 683 -16.22 -32.63 -14.05
C GLN A 683 -17.34 -31.78 -14.68
N PRO A 684 -17.04 -30.89 -15.63
CA PRO A 684 -18.04 -30.36 -16.55
C PRO A 684 -18.30 -31.33 -17.72
N TYR A 685 -19.58 -31.60 -18.01
CA TYR A 685 -20.00 -32.29 -19.23
C TYR A 685 -19.98 -31.32 -20.42
N LYS A 686 -19.51 -31.78 -21.58
CA LYS A 686 -19.70 -31.06 -22.86
C LYS A 686 -20.40 -32.00 -23.84
N ASN A 687 -21.62 -31.64 -24.26
CA ASN A 687 -22.45 -32.42 -25.20
C ASN A 687 -22.62 -33.90 -24.81
N ASP A 688 -22.97 -34.17 -23.54
CA ASP A 688 -23.20 -35.52 -22.99
C ASP A 688 -22.04 -36.53 -23.14
N LYS A 689 -20.83 -36.05 -23.46
CA LYS A 689 -19.63 -36.88 -23.51
C LYS A 689 -18.66 -36.50 -22.40
N PRO A 690 -18.26 -37.45 -21.54
CA PRO A 690 -17.19 -37.24 -20.57
C PRO A 690 -15.88 -36.96 -21.31
N GLY A 691 -15.31 -35.77 -21.13
CA GLY A 691 -14.09 -35.34 -21.82
C GLY A 691 -12.77 -35.83 -21.19
N ILE A 692 -12.78 -36.88 -20.37
CA ILE A 692 -11.63 -37.24 -19.53
C ILE A 692 -10.72 -38.28 -20.20
N ASN A 693 -9.41 -38.14 -19.92
CA ASN A 693 -8.38 -39.14 -20.19
C ASN A 693 -8.31 -40.15 -19.04
N ASP A 694 -8.77 -41.39 -19.28
CA ASP A 694 -8.78 -42.49 -18.29
C ASP A 694 -7.43 -42.70 -17.61
N GLN A 695 -6.32 -42.55 -18.35
CA GLN A 695 -4.97 -42.73 -17.82
C GLN A 695 -4.63 -41.71 -16.74
N PHE A 696 -5.09 -40.46 -16.87
CA PHE A 696 -4.84 -39.42 -15.87
C PHE A 696 -5.51 -39.76 -14.53
N LEU A 697 -6.71 -40.32 -14.59
CA LEU A 697 -7.43 -40.75 -13.39
C LEU A 697 -6.72 -41.93 -12.73
N GLU A 698 -6.31 -42.94 -13.49
CA GLU A 698 -5.53 -44.05 -12.94
C GLU A 698 -4.23 -43.56 -12.26
N ASP A 699 -3.53 -42.61 -12.89
CA ASP A 699 -2.29 -42.03 -12.35
C ASP A 699 -2.54 -41.28 -11.03
N VAL A 700 -3.62 -40.51 -10.89
CA VAL A 700 -3.96 -39.81 -9.63
C VAL A 700 -4.21 -40.79 -8.47
N ILE A 701 -4.86 -41.93 -8.72
CA ILE A 701 -5.08 -42.95 -7.67
C ILE A 701 -3.77 -43.61 -7.25
N VAL A 702 -2.88 -43.87 -8.20
CA VAL A 702 -1.53 -44.37 -7.89
C VAL A 702 -0.81 -43.37 -6.98
N LEU A 703 -0.96 -42.06 -7.22
CA LEU A 703 -0.42 -41.03 -6.35
C LEU A 703 -1.04 -41.06 -4.94
N PHE A 704 -2.35 -41.23 -4.80
CA PHE A 704 -2.99 -41.37 -3.49
C PHE A 704 -2.43 -42.56 -2.71
N THR A 705 -2.33 -43.72 -3.36
CA THR A 705 -1.81 -44.94 -2.74
C THR A 705 -0.35 -44.79 -2.31
N LYS A 706 0.42 -44.00 -3.06
CA LYS A 706 1.85 -43.76 -2.82
C LYS A 706 2.14 -42.73 -1.73
N TYR A 707 1.30 -41.70 -1.60
CA TYR A 707 1.60 -40.53 -0.79
C TYR A 707 0.68 -40.32 0.41
N LEU A 708 -0.54 -40.86 0.41
CA LEU A 708 -1.41 -40.77 1.58
C LEU A 708 -0.89 -41.65 2.72
N THR A 709 -0.95 -41.11 3.92
CA THR A 709 -0.56 -41.85 5.13
C THR A 709 -1.58 -42.95 5.46
N LYS A 710 -1.10 -44.10 5.93
CA LYS A 710 -1.95 -45.20 6.42
C LYS A 710 -2.68 -44.87 7.73
N ASN A 711 -2.29 -43.77 8.38
CA ASN A 711 -2.83 -43.30 9.66
C ASN A 711 -4.13 -42.49 9.53
N LEU A 712 -4.67 -42.34 8.31
CA LEU A 712 -5.93 -41.65 8.04
C LEU A 712 -7.10 -42.36 8.73
N SER A 713 -7.88 -41.59 9.48
CA SER A 713 -9.09 -42.06 10.15
C SER A 713 -10.36 -41.81 9.35
N LYS A 714 -10.34 -40.84 8.44
CA LYS A 714 -11.48 -40.40 7.63
C LYS A 714 -11.01 -40.03 6.23
N ILE A 715 -11.67 -40.61 5.21
CA ILE A 715 -11.45 -40.32 3.79
C ILE A 715 -12.78 -39.99 3.13
N GLU A 716 -12.82 -38.89 2.37
CA GLU A 716 -13.99 -38.46 1.59
C GLU A 716 -13.63 -38.17 0.14
N PHE A 717 -14.33 -38.80 -0.80
CA PHE A 717 -14.18 -38.54 -2.22
C PHE A 717 -15.48 -38.00 -2.83
N GLY A 718 -15.57 -36.67 -2.99
CA GLY A 718 -16.73 -35.97 -3.56
C GLY A 718 -16.74 -35.97 -5.09
N LYS A 719 -17.92 -36.15 -5.72
CA LYS A 719 -18.13 -36.22 -7.19
C LYS A 719 -17.13 -37.11 -7.95
N PHE A 720 -16.62 -38.13 -7.26
CA PHE A 720 -15.63 -39.09 -7.77
C PHE A 720 -16.19 -40.08 -8.81
N TYR A 721 -17.42 -39.85 -9.30
CA TYR A 721 -18.10 -40.76 -10.22
C TYR A 721 -17.31 -40.99 -11.50
N THR A 722 -16.66 -39.94 -11.99
CA THR A 722 -15.81 -39.98 -13.16
C THR A 722 -14.57 -40.83 -12.96
N PHE A 723 -14.02 -40.90 -11.75
CA PHE A 723 -12.93 -41.81 -11.49
C PHE A 723 -13.41 -43.24 -11.61
N THR A 724 -14.49 -43.58 -10.91
CA THR A 724 -15.00 -44.94 -10.78
C THR A 724 -15.62 -45.52 -12.05
N ALA A 725 -16.28 -44.71 -12.89
CA ALA A 725 -16.96 -45.19 -14.10
C ALA A 725 -15.99 -45.67 -15.21
N TYR A 726 -14.72 -45.27 -15.15
CA TYR A 726 -13.69 -45.61 -16.15
C TYR A 726 -12.66 -46.62 -15.65
N MET A 727 -12.80 -47.13 -14.42
CA MET A 727 -11.83 -48.05 -13.84
C MET A 727 -12.04 -49.46 -14.41
N LYS A 728 -11.04 -49.98 -15.14
CA LYS A 728 -11.03 -51.38 -15.60
C LYS A 728 -10.57 -52.38 -14.53
N LYS A 729 -10.23 -51.94 -13.31
CA LYS A 729 -9.64 -52.77 -12.24
C LYS A 729 -10.14 -52.38 -10.84
N ASP A 730 -10.25 -53.38 -9.96
CA ASP A 730 -10.73 -53.28 -8.56
C ASP A 730 -10.07 -52.13 -7.77
N VAL A 731 -10.88 -51.32 -7.07
CA VAL A 731 -10.42 -50.27 -6.14
C VAL A 731 -10.21 -50.87 -4.75
N SER A 732 -9.02 -50.71 -4.16
CA SER A 732 -8.73 -51.24 -2.82
C SER A 732 -8.30 -50.17 -1.82
N PHE A 733 -9.00 -50.13 -0.68
CA PHE A 733 -8.70 -49.36 0.52
C PHE A 733 -8.25 -50.26 1.69
N GLU A 734 -7.95 -51.54 1.43
CA GLU A 734 -7.56 -52.51 2.47
C GLU A 734 -6.30 -52.09 3.25
N ASN A 735 -5.43 -51.28 2.64
CA ASN A 735 -4.16 -50.84 3.24
C ASN A 735 -4.31 -49.73 4.29
N PHE A 736 -5.52 -49.22 4.53
CA PHE A 736 -5.79 -48.19 5.54
C PHE A 736 -6.36 -48.83 6.82
N ASP A 737 -5.51 -49.48 7.60
CA ASP A 737 -5.90 -50.24 8.81
C ASP A 737 -6.59 -49.38 9.88
N THR A 738 -6.34 -48.06 9.87
CA THR A 738 -6.89 -47.09 10.84
C THR A 738 -8.12 -46.34 10.35
N LEU A 739 -8.60 -46.65 9.14
CA LEU A 739 -9.73 -45.99 8.51
C LEU A 739 -11.02 -46.32 9.24
N ASN A 740 -11.65 -45.31 9.84
CA ASN A 740 -12.93 -45.45 10.53
C ASN A 740 -14.10 -45.06 9.63
N TYR A 741 -13.91 -44.11 8.72
CA TYR A 741 -14.95 -43.57 7.85
C TYR A 741 -14.44 -43.44 6.42
N LEU A 742 -15.25 -43.93 5.47
CA LEU A 742 -15.00 -43.81 4.05
C LEU A 742 -16.27 -43.33 3.35
N TYR A 743 -16.19 -42.22 2.63
CA TYR A 743 -17.23 -41.75 1.72
C TYR A 743 -16.77 -41.86 0.27
N LEU A 744 -17.57 -42.53 -0.57
CA LEU A 744 -17.29 -42.70 -1.99
C LEU A 744 -18.56 -42.70 -2.83
N SER A 745 -18.46 -42.26 -4.09
CA SER A 745 -19.50 -42.52 -5.09
C SER A 745 -19.34 -43.92 -5.68
N CYS A 746 -20.44 -44.65 -5.87
CA CYS A 746 -20.42 -46.06 -6.26
C CYS A 746 -20.92 -46.34 -7.67
N PHE A 747 -20.12 -47.09 -8.43
CA PHE A 747 -20.41 -47.51 -9.81
C PHE A 747 -19.90 -48.92 -10.17
N GLU A 748 -19.15 -49.58 -9.29
CA GLU A 748 -18.51 -50.89 -9.53
C GLU A 748 -18.74 -51.84 -8.35
N GLU A 749 -18.80 -53.14 -8.62
CA GLU A 749 -19.08 -54.18 -7.62
C GLU A 749 -17.84 -54.50 -6.75
N ASN A 750 -16.64 -54.36 -7.32
CA ASN A 750 -15.39 -54.81 -6.70
C ASN A 750 -14.62 -53.71 -5.97
N ILE A 751 -15.22 -53.12 -4.93
CA ILE A 751 -14.51 -52.23 -4.00
C ILE A 751 -14.08 -53.04 -2.77
N LYS A 752 -12.78 -53.12 -2.51
CA LYS A 752 -12.24 -53.75 -1.31
C LYS A 752 -12.00 -52.69 -0.24
N VAL A 753 -12.64 -52.83 0.92
CA VAL A 753 -12.48 -51.91 2.05
C VAL A 753 -11.70 -52.56 3.18
N SER A 754 -11.07 -51.73 4.03
CA SER A 754 -10.42 -52.21 5.25
C SER A 754 -11.39 -52.99 6.14
N LYS A 755 -10.95 -54.13 6.68
CA LYS A 755 -11.75 -54.94 7.62
C LYS A 755 -12.12 -54.19 8.90
N ASN A 756 -11.39 -53.12 9.22
CA ASN A 756 -11.60 -52.30 10.41
C ASN A 756 -12.51 -51.09 10.13
N LEU A 757 -12.98 -50.92 8.89
CA LEU A 757 -13.81 -49.78 8.51
C LEU A 757 -15.09 -49.75 9.33
N LYS A 758 -15.36 -48.65 10.05
CA LYS A 758 -16.53 -48.57 10.94
C LYS A 758 -17.78 -48.10 10.21
N VAL A 759 -17.62 -47.14 9.30
CA VAL A 759 -18.68 -46.53 8.51
C VAL A 759 -18.22 -46.39 7.06
N LEU A 760 -19.01 -46.94 6.16
CA LEU A 760 -18.89 -46.77 4.72
C LEU A 760 -20.13 -46.02 4.22
N VAL A 761 -19.95 -44.83 3.68
CA VAL A 761 -21.02 -44.05 3.05
C VAL A 761 -20.83 -44.12 1.54
N VAL A 762 -21.89 -44.55 0.86
CA VAL A 762 -21.89 -44.80 -0.58
C VAL A 762 -22.94 -43.92 -1.25
N LYS A 763 -22.52 -43.09 -2.19
CA LYS A 763 -23.44 -42.36 -3.07
C LYS A 763 -23.64 -43.15 -4.37
N CYS A 764 -24.79 -43.83 -4.50
CA CYS A 764 -25.14 -44.58 -5.70
C CYS A 764 -25.67 -43.61 -6.77
N SER A 765 -25.04 -43.58 -7.93
CA SER A 765 -25.50 -42.79 -9.09
C SER A 765 -25.70 -43.74 -10.27
N ASN A 766 -26.79 -43.56 -11.03
CA ASN A 766 -27.38 -44.54 -11.95
C ASN A 766 -28.06 -45.69 -11.21
N TYR A 767 -29.30 -45.45 -10.79
CA TYR A 767 -30.17 -46.47 -10.22
C TYR A 767 -31.27 -46.76 -11.25
N GLU A 768 -31.46 -48.02 -11.58
CA GLU A 768 -32.63 -48.50 -12.31
C GLU A 768 -33.59 -49.07 -11.27
N ALA A 769 -34.86 -48.69 -11.33
CA ALA A 769 -35.89 -49.33 -10.52
C ALA A 769 -35.98 -50.79 -10.98
N GLU A 770 -35.93 -51.75 -10.05
CA GLU A 770 -36.03 -53.17 -10.41
C GLU A 770 -37.41 -53.51 -11.00
N ASN A 771 -38.41 -52.65 -10.76
CA ASN A 771 -39.76 -52.76 -11.29
C ASN A 771 -40.10 -51.53 -12.16
N GLU A 772 -40.71 -51.76 -13.33
CA GLU A 772 -41.39 -50.72 -14.10
C GLU A 772 -42.70 -50.37 -13.39
N PHE A 773 -42.95 -49.08 -13.16
CA PHE A 773 -44.21 -48.60 -12.58
C PHE A 773 -44.99 -47.83 -13.65
N GLU A 774 -46.31 -48.03 -13.71
CA GLU A 774 -47.18 -47.35 -14.67
C GLU A 774 -47.74 -46.04 -14.09
N GLU A 775 -48.21 -45.16 -14.99
CA GLU A 775 -48.84 -43.89 -14.59
C GLU A 775 -50.14 -44.16 -13.83
N GLY A 776 -50.13 -43.98 -12.50
CA GLY A 776 -51.28 -44.18 -11.62
C GLY A 776 -51.05 -45.13 -10.44
N ASP A 777 -49.90 -45.80 -10.37
CA ASP A 777 -49.54 -46.63 -9.23
C ASP A 777 -49.32 -45.77 -7.95
N ASP A 778 -49.94 -46.19 -6.84
CA ASP A 778 -49.73 -45.59 -5.51
C ASP A 778 -48.47 -46.21 -4.90
N ILE A 779 -47.31 -45.65 -5.24
CA ILE A 779 -45.99 -46.21 -4.91
C ILE A 779 -45.49 -45.63 -3.59
N ASP A 780 -45.28 -46.48 -2.57
CA ASP A 780 -44.45 -46.10 -1.43
C ASP A 780 -42.99 -46.04 -1.90
N VAL A 781 -42.39 -44.84 -1.85
CA VAL A 781 -40.98 -44.60 -2.20
C VAL A 781 -39.99 -45.47 -1.40
N ASN A 782 -40.42 -46.07 -0.29
CA ASN A 782 -39.64 -47.03 0.49
C ASN A 782 -39.68 -48.47 -0.06
N GLU A 783 -40.66 -48.81 -0.89
CA GLU A 783 -40.82 -50.15 -1.51
C GLU A 783 -40.09 -50.30 -2.84
N ILE A 784 -39.55 -49.22 -3.39
CA ILE A 784 -38.76 -49.30 -4.62
C ILE A 784 -37.37 -49.88 -4.29
N GLU A 785 -37.17 -51.16 -4.65
CA GLU A 785 -35.86 -51.78 -4.66
C GLU A 785 -35.05 -51.28 -5.87
N TYR A 786 -33.86 -50.78 -5.58
CA TYR A 786 -32.94 -50.24 -6.57
C TYR A 786 -31.61 -51.01 -6.47
N SER A 787 -31.08 -51.46 -7.60
CA SER A 787 -29.81 -52.16 -7.66
C SER A 787 -28.63 -51.17 -7.62
N CYS A 788 -28.06 -50.93 -6.44
CA CYS A 788 -26.77 -50.25 -6.32
C CYS A 788 -25.65 -51.29 -6.37
N LYS A 789 -24.74 -51.21 -7.36
CA LYS A 789 -23.63 -52.17 -7.54
C LYS A 789 -22.79 -52.40 -6.28
N CYS A 790 -22.64 -51.40 -5.40
CA CYS A 790 -21.88 -51.55 -4.15
C CYS A 790 -22.68 -52.16 -2.98
N ARG A 791 -23.90 -52.66 -3.20
CA ARG A 791 -24.60 -53.50 -2.20
C ARG A 791 -23.73 -54.69 -1.78
N GLU A 792 -22.93 -55.22 -2.71
CA GLU A 792 -22.01 -56.33 -2.45
C GLU A 792 -20.88 -55.94 -1.48
N VAL A 793 -20.34 -54.71 -1.59
CA VAL A 793 -19.31 -54.16 -0.70
C VAL A 793 -19.84 -54.08 0.74
N GLY A 794 -21.12 -53.75 0.87
CA GLY A 794 -21.85 -53.68 2.13
C GLY A 794 -22.04 -55.02 2.86
N LYS A 795 -21.88 -56.16 2.19
CA LYS A 795 -22.08 -57.51 2.79
C LYS A 795 -21.14 -57.77 3.98
N ASN A 796 -20.04 -57.03 4.09
CA ASN A 796 -19.10 -57.12 5.21
C ASN A 796 -19.50 -56.30 6.44
N PHE A 797 -20.62 -55.57 6.38
CA PHE A 797 -21.09 -54.69 7.45
C PHE A 797 -22.37 -55.23 8.10
N SER A 798 -22.53 -54.95 9.39
CA SER A 798 -23.62 -55.52 10.19
C SER A 798 -24.96 -54.81 9.99
N TYR A 799 -24.97 -53.57 9.51
CA TYR A 799 -26.15 -52.73 9.36
C TYR A 799 -26.04 -51.82 8.13
N SER A 800 -27.17 -51.45 7.55
CA SER A 800 -27.25 -50.44 6.50
C SER A 800 -28.43 -49.49 6.68
N ILE A 801 -28.26 -48.22 6.29
CA ILE A 801 -29.29 -47.19 6.24
C ILE A 801 -29.31 -46.59 4.84
N ASN A 802 -30.48 -46.39 4.28
CA ASN A 802 -30.67 -45.72 2.99
C ASN A 802 -31.26 -44.34 3.21
N HIS A 803 -30.70 -43.32 2.55
CA HIS A 803 -31.18 -41.94 2.57
C HIS A 803 -31.37 -41.45 1.14
N ASN A 804 -32.55 -40.92 0.82
CA ASN A 804 -32.81 -40.28 -0.46
C ASN A 804 -32.46 -38.80 -0.32
N VAL A 805 -31.48 -38.32 -1.10
CA VAL A 805 -30.88 -36.98 -0.89
C VAL A 805 -31.53 -35.88 -1.71
N GLY A 806 -32.63 -36.18 -2.41
CA GLY A 806 -33.44 -35.22 -3.18
C GLY A 806 -34.57 -35.90 -3.93
N ILE A 807 -35.42 -35.12 -4.60
CA ILE A 807 -36.51 -35.61 -5.44
C ILE A 807 -35.89 -36.25 -6.70
N SER A 808 -35.82 -37.59 -6.68
CA SER A 808 -35.68 -38.52 -7.82
C SER A 808 -34.38 -38.60 -8.64
N LEU A 809 -33.14 -38.43 -8.13
CA LEU A 809 -31.92 -38.75 -8.93
C LEU A 809 -30.68 -39.30 -8.19
N SER A 810 -30.68 -39.54 -6.87
CA SER A 810 -29.51 -40.14 -6.18
C SER A 810 -29.86 -40.79 -4.83
N ARG A 811 -29.29 -41.96 -4.53
CA ARG A 811 -29.47 -42.66 -3.25
C ARG A 811 -28.14 -42.72 -2.47
N LEU A 812 -28.17 -42.33 -1.21
CA LEU A 812 -27.07 -42.46 -0.27
C LEU A 812 -27.30 -43.73 0.57
N THR A 813 -26.40 -44.69 0.51
CA THR A 813 -26.43 -45.90 1.33
C THR A 813 -25.28 -45.90 2.32
N ILE A 814 -25.57 -46.08 3.59
CA ILE A 814 -24.59 -46.05 4.67
C ILE A 814 -24.51 -47.43 5.30
N TYR A 815 -23.34 -48.04 5.28
CA TYR A 815 -23.05 -49.30 5.93
C TYR A 815 -22.21 -49.06 7.19
N PHE A 816 -22.52 -49.77 8.28
CA PHE A 816 -21.72 -49.70 9.50
C PHE A 816 -21.63 -51.03 10.22
N ASN A 817 -20.50 -51.24 10.90
CA ASN A 817 -20.22 -52.46 11.66
C ASN A 817 -20.99 -52.51 13.00
N ASN A 818 -21.49 -51.37 13.50
CA ASN A 818 -22.23 -51.32 14.77
C ASN A 818 -23.17 -50.10 14.81
N PRO A 819 -24.42 -50.22 15.32
CA PRO A 819 -25.38 -49.11 15.40
C PRO A 819 -24.92 -47.92 16.22
N ILE A 820 -23.95 -48.10 17.13
CA ILE A 820 -23.38 -47.00 17.92
C ILE A 820 -22.76 -45.89 17.06
N PHE A 821 -22.41 -46.21 15.80
CA PHE A 821 -21.87 -45.25 14.85
C PHE A 821 -22.95 -44.38 14.18
N TYR A 822 -24.24 -44.54 14.50
CA TYR A 822 -25.32 -43.72 13.94
C TYR A 822 -25.11 -42.22 14.18
N ASN A 823 -24.85 -41.81 15.42
CA ASN A 823 -24.58 -40.41 15.74
C ASN A 823 -23.29 -39.90 15.08
N PHE A 824 -22.28 -40.78 14.95
CA PHE A 824 -21.06 -40.45 14.22
C PHE A 824 -21.38 -40.20 12.74
N TYR A 825 -22.22 -41.02 12.11
CA TYR A 825 -22.70 -40.79 10.76
C TYR A 825 -23.45 -39.45 10.63
N CYS A 826 -24.45 -39.15 11.47
CA CYS A 826 -25.21 -37.89 11.38
C CYS A 826 -24.32 -36.64 11.47
N ASN A 827 -23.27 -36.70 12.27
CA ASN A 827 -22.33 -35.59 12.45
C ASN A 827 -21.26 -35.51 11.35
N ASN A 828 -21.14 -36.54 10.50
CA ASN A 828 -20.14 -36.63 9.43
C ASN A 828 -20.78 -36.70 8.04
N LEU A 829 -22.06 -36.33 7.93
CA LEU A 829 -22.73 -36.22 6.65
C LEU A 829 -21.95 -35.26 5.72
N PRO A 830 -21.82 -35.61 4.43
CA PRO A 830 -21.23 -34.70 3.46
C PRO A 830 -22.05 -33.40 3.38
N GLU A 831 -21.40 -32.31 2.98
CA GLU A 831 -22.08 -31.01 2.92
C GLU A 831 -23.26 -31.02 1.94
N LYS A 832 -24.26 -30.17 2.18
CA LYS A 832 -25.51 -30.13 1.41
C LYS A 832 -25.25 -29.90 -0.09
N GLU A 833 -24.17 -29.23 -0.43
CA GLU A 833 -23.68 -28.96 -1.80
C GLU A 833 -23.16 -30.22 -2.51
N GLU A 834 -22.80 -31.27 -1.77
CA GLU A 834 -22.47 -32.60 -2.32
C GLU A 834 -23.71 -33.47 -2.52
N MET A 835 -24.79 -33.14 -1.82
CA MET A 835 -26.10 -33.78 -1.93
C MET A 835 -26.97 -33.15 -3.02
N TYR A 836 -26.78 -31.85 -3.29
CA TYR A 836 -27.55 -31.07 -4.25
C TYR A 836 -26.86 -31.04 -5.63
N ILE A 837 -27.49 -31.60 -6.66
CA ILE A 837 -27.11 -31.34 -8.06
C ILE A 837 -27.75 -29.99 -8.43
N PRO A 838 -26.98 -28.95 -8.82
CA PRO A 838 -27.59 -27.70 -9.24
C PRO A 838 -28.50 -27.98 -10.44
N ASN A 839 -29.72 -27.43 -10.40
CA ASN A 839 -30.73 -27.58 -11.45
C ASN A 839 -30.08 -27.52 -12.83
N PHE A 840 -30.11 -28.64 -13.55
CA PHE A 840 -29.97 -28.60 -15.00
C PHE A 840 -31.11 -27.73 -15.50
N ASP A 841 -30.75 -26.64 -16.16
CA ASP A 841 -31.71 -25.79 -16.85
C ASP A 841 -32.39 -26.65 -17.94
N TYR A 842 -33.67 -26.97 -17.74
CA TYR A 842 -34.47 -27.88 -18.57
C TYR A 842 -34.80 -27.31 -19.97
N SER A 843 -34.01 -26.35 -20.45
CA SER A 843 -34.12 -25.80 -21.79
C SER A 843 -32.94 -26.25 -22.63
N ILE A 844 -33.04 -27.42 -23.29
CA ILE A 844 -32.53 -27.72 -24.65
C ILE A 844 -32.89 -29.18 -25.02
N GLY A 845 -33.69 -29.34 -26.09
CA GLY A 845 -33.47 -30.37 -27.10
C GLY A 845 -33.89 -31.84 -26.86
N SER A 846 -35.18 -32.14 -27.08
CA SER A 846 -35.65 -33.38 -27.71
C SER A 846 -35.13 -34.75 -27.22
N GLN A 847 -35.64 -35.24 -26.09
CA GLN A 847 -36.01 -36.66 -25.92
C GLN A 847 -37.01 -36.77 -24.74
N LYS A 848 -38.22 -37.26 -25.05
CA LYS A 848 -39.39 -37.58 -24.19
C LYS A 848 -39.62 -36.76 -22.90
N ARG A 849 -40.59 -35.83 -22.99
CA ARG A 849 -41.25 -35.18 -21.84
C ARG A 849 -42.18 -36.18 -21.13
N GLN A 850 -42.03 -36.36 -19.82
CA GLN A 850 -43.16 -36.62 -18.92
C GLN A 850 -42.96 -35.78 -17.65
N LEU A 851 -44.03 -35.08 -17.30
CA LEU A 851 -44.11 -33.98 -16.34
C LEU A 851 -44.15 -34.50 -14.90
N TYR A 852 -43.38 -33.86 -14.00
CA TYR A 852 -43.76 -33.75 -12.59
C TYR A 852 -43.87 -32.27 -12.22
N ASN A 853 -45.07 -31.72 -12.37
CA ASN A 853 -45.50 -30.48 -11.73
C ASN A 853 -46.25 -30.86 -10.46
N GLY A 854 -45.59 -30.79 -9.31
CA GLY A 854 -46.24 -31.08 -8.03
C GLY A 854 -45.39 -30.70 -6.81
N LEU A 855 -45.88 -29.69 -6.09
CA LEU A 855 -45.65 -29.39 -4.67
C LEU A 855 -44.33 -28.70 -4.25
N HIS A 856 -44.41 -27.37 -4.30
CA HIS A 856 -43.91 -26.48 -3.24
C HIS A 856 -44.48 -26.92 -1.87
N ASN A 857 -43.63 -27.34 -0.92
CA ASN A 857 -43.54 -26.84 0.47
C ASN A 857 -42.76 -27.83 1.39
N ALA A 858 -41.94 -27.23 2.27
CA ALA A 858 -41.37 -27.75 3.53
C ALA A 858 -40.11 -28.63 3.51
N MET A 859 -38.91 -28.03 3.66
CA MET A 859 -38.16 -27.82 4.93
C MET A 859 -36.80 -27.18 4.67
#